data_AF-A0A0D3EL31-F1
#
_entry.id   AF-A0A0D3EL31-F1
#
_cell.length_a   1.000
_cell.length_b   1.000
_cell.length_c   1.000
_cell.angle_alpha   90.00
_cell.angle_beta   90.00
_cell.angle_gamma   90.00
#
_symmetry.space_group_name_H-M   'P 1'
#
loop_
_entity.id
_entity.type
_entity.pdbx_description
1 polymer ?
#
loop_
_entity_poly.entity_id
_entity_poly.type
_entity_poly.pdbx_seq_one_letter_code
_entity_poly.pdbx_strand_id
1 'polypeptide(L)'
;MRLSVSVAAVLVVLAALRPPRVAVAQKYAAIFNFGDSLVDAGNLVVDGIPDYLATARLPYGMTYFGYPTGRCSDGRLVVDFIAQEVGLPLLPPSKAKNATFHRGANFAITGATSLDTPYFQGRGLGHTVWNSGSLHTQIKWFQDMKASICKSPQECRDLFRRSLFIVGEFGGNDYNSPLFAFRPLEEVHTFVPDVKLIEEGAVELVVPGVLPIGCFPVYLSIFRKQPEMYGRRSGCIRDLNTLSWVHNAALQRKIAELRLKHPGVRIMYADYYTPAIQFVLHAEKYGFLRQTPRACCGAPGVGEYNFNLTSKCGDPGSYACYDPSNHWSWDGIHLTEASYGHIAKGWLYGPFADPPILETQKERVDLLRIVLVLLLPAVSSCLPCRRRDDYDYDSIFSFGDSFADTGNGAVVFAEHSLFSPATKPPYGMTFFGQPTGRNSNGRLIIDFIAEKLGLPFVPPYLAHNGCFRQGANFAVAGATSLDASFFSDIPGVGKFVLNTSSSVQLGWFDSLKPSLCSPAQECKDFFHKSLFFMGEFGVNDYSFSVFGKTPLEVRSMVPDVVKTISSATERIIKRDGAKAVVVPGIPPLGCMPPNLAMFPSTDPAGYEPGTGCLRQFNEIAVYHNTLLQDAIKNVQKNHPDVRVIYADFFTPVIRIVQSPGTFGFTSDILRCCCGGGGKYNFNMSAGCGMPGATVCEDPSTHLFWDGHMTEAAYHFIADGWLNSINES
;
A
#
# COMPACT_ATOMS: atom_id res chain seq x y z
N MET A 1 3.16 -3.90 -61.52
CA MET A 1 1.76 -3.70 -61.07
C MET A 1 1.33 -4.90 -60.25
N ARG A 2 1.33 -4.79 -58.90
CA ARG A 2 0.60 -5.64 -57.93
C ARG A 2 1.13 -5.32 -56.53
N LEU A 3 0.88 -4.10 -56.07
CA LEU A 3 1.11 -3.69 -54.69
C LEU A 3 0.04 -2.66 -54.29
N SER A 4 -1.24 -3.05 -54.38
CA SER A 4 -2.33 -2.11 -54.10
C SER A 4 -3.63 -2.72 -53.59
N VAL A 5 -3.74 -4.05 -53.41
CA VAL A 5 -4.99 -4.69 -52.97
C VAL A 5 -4.94 -5.11 -51.49
N SER A 6 -3.75 -5.35 -50.93
CA SER A 6 -3.62 -5.90 -49.56
C SER A 6 -3.69 -4.86 -48.44
N VAL A 7 -3.44 -3.58 -48.70
CA VAL A 7 -3.44 -2.53 -47.65
C VAL A 7 -4.85 -1.99 -47.41
N ALA A 8 -5.68 -1.89 -48.46
CA ALA A 8 -7.07 -1.44 -48.34
C ALA A 8 -7.96 -2.46 -47.60
N ALA A 9 -7.72 -3.76 -47.80
CA ALA A 9 -8.46 -4.82 -47.11
C ALA A 9 -8.15 -4.87 -45.60
N VAL A 10 -6.91 -4.58 -45.20
CA VAL A 10 -6.49 -4.55 -43.78
C VAL A 10 -7.08 -3.33 -43.05
N LEU A 11 -7.20 -2.18 -43.72
CA LEU A 11 -7.81 -0.98 -43.13
C LEU A 11 -9.33 -1.09 -42.96
N VAL A 12 -10.03 -1.81 -43.85
CA VAL A 12 -11.48 -2.04 -43.74
C VAL A 12 -11.79 -3.06 -42.62
N VAL A 13 -10.93 -4.07 -42.41
CA VAL A 13 -11.09 -5.04 -41.31
C VAL A 13 -10.75 -4.41 -39.95
N LEU A 14 -9.77 -3.51 -39.88
CA LEU A 14 -9.46 -2.76 -38.65
C LEU A 14 -10.55 -1.72 -38.29
N ALA A 15 -11.28 -1.18 -39.26
CA ALA A 15 -12.43 -0.33 -39.00
C ALA A 15 -13.68 -1.12 -38.55
N ALA A 16 -13.84 -2.38 -39.00
CA ALA A 16 -14.92 -3.27 -38.61
C ALA A 16 -14.69 -4.01 -37.27
N LEU A 17 -13.47 -3.95 -36.72
CA LEU A 17 -13.09 -4.50 -35.41
C LEU A 17 -13.09 -3.44 -34.28
N ARG A 18 -13.83 -2.33 -34.44
CA ARG A 18 -14.29 -1.63 -33.24
C ARG A 18 -15.29 -2.55 -32.56
N PRO A 19 -15.05 -3.01 -31.32
CA PRO A 19 -16.12 -3.68 -30.59
C PRO A 19 -17.30 -2.71 -30.61
N PRO A 20 -18.53 -3.17 -30.88
CA PRO A 20 -19.67 -2.34 -30.53
C PRO A 20 -19.46 -1.95 -29.07
N ARG A 21 -19.72 -0.69 -28.72
CA ARG A 21 -19.96 -0.35 -27.31
C ARG A 21 -21.14 -1.23 -26.91
N VAL A 22 -20.84 -2.44 -26.46
CA VAL A 22 -21.82 -3.34 -25.86
C VAL A 22 -22.29 -2.53 -24.68
N ALA A 23 -23.54 -2.07 -24.76
CA ALA A 23 -24.20 -1.41 -23.66
C ALA A 23 -23.92 -2.27 -22.43
N VAL A 24 -23.22 -1.71 -21.44
CA VAL A 24 -23.07 -2.35 -20.14
C VAL A 24 -24.50 -2.60 -19.69
N ALA A 25 -24.95 -3.86 -19.78
CA ALA A 25 -26.29 -4.24 -19.37
C ALA A 25 -26.49 -3.76 -17.92
N GLN A 26 -27.69 -3.26 -17.59
CA GLN A 26 -28.05 -2.72 -16.28
C GLN A 26 -27.73 -3.70 -15.14
N LYS A 27 -26.48 -3.70 -14.65
CA LYS A 27 -26.00 -4.57 -13.55
C LYS A 27 -26.70 -4.18 -12.25
N TYR A 28 -26.98 -2.89 -12.08
CA TYR A 28 -27.59 -2.34 -10.88
C TYR A 28 -28.95 -1.69 -11.18
N ALA A 29 -29.94 -1.99 -10.35
CA ALA A 29 -31.28 -1.42 -10.38
C ALA A 29 -31.35 -0.02 -9.74
N ALA A 30 -30.49 0.23 -8.76
CA ALA A 30 -30.38 1.51 -8.05
C ALA A 30 -28.96 1.73 -7.49
N ILE A 31 -28.62 2.98 -7.18
CA ILE A 31 -27.45 3.33 -6.37
C ILE A 31 -27.90 4.10 -5.12
N PHE A 32 -27.46 3.67 -3.95
CA PHE A 32 -27.64 4.42 -2.70
C PHE A 32 -26.28 4.92 -2.23
N ASN A 33 -26.11 6.25 -2.20
CA ASN A 33 -24.83 6.89 -1.91
C ASN A 33 -24.87 7.61 -0.55
N PHE A 34 -23.83 7.43 0.24
CA PHE A 34 -23.58 8.04 1.53
C PHE A 34 -22.18 8.65 1.49
N GLY A 35 -21.95 9.79 2.14
CA GLY A 35 -20.65 10.44 2.12
C GLY A 35 -20.70 11.90 2.50
N ASP A 36 -19.68 12.63 2.13
CA ASP A 36 -19.54 14.06 2.39
C ASP A 36 -19.67 14.90 1.10
N SER A 37 -18.99 16.04 1.06
CA SER A 37 -18.98 16.95 -0.09
C SER A 37 -18.40 16.35 -1.37
N LEU A 38 -17.57 15.30 -1.30
CA LEU A 38 -17.00 14.65 -2.48
C LEU A 38 -18.04 13.91 -3.32
N VAL A 39 -19.22 13.61 -2.73
CA VAL A 39 -20.31 12.89 -3.39
C VAL A 39 -21.70 13.49 -3.10
N ASP A 40 -21.80 14.68 -2.50
CA ASP A 40 -23.08 15.36 -2.20
C ASP A 40 -23.80 15.79 -3.49
N ALA A 41 -25.03 15.31 -3.69
CA ALA A 41 -25.86 15.68 -4.85
C ALA A 41 -26.64 17.00 -4.68
N GLY A 42 -26.52 17.67 -3.53
CA GLY A 42 -27.20 18.93 -3.19
C GLY A 42 -28.18 18.83 -2.02
N ASN A 43 -27.92 17.99 -1.01
CA ASN A 43 -28.85 17.84 0.12
C ASN A 43 -29.02 19.12 0.95
N LEU A 44 -28.03 20.01 0.98
CA LEU A 44 -28.10 21.29 1.69
C LEU A 44 -28.87 22.38 0.94
N VAL A 45 -29.18 22.20 -0.35
CA VAL A 45 -29.81 23.26 -1.17
C VAL A 45 -31.28 23.00 -1.50
N VAL A 46 -31.84 21.88 -1.05
CA VAL A 46 -33.22 21.46 -1.36
C VAL A 46 -34.26 22.50 -0.95
N ASP A 47 -34.05 23.18 0.19
CA ASP A 47 -34.96 24.18 0.74
C ASP A 47 -34.50 25.62 0.44
N GLY A 48 -33.63 25.80 -0.55
CA GLY A 48 -32.97 27.07 -0.89
C GLY A 48 -31.48 27.04 -0.59
N ILE A 49 -30.73 27.99 -1.14
CA ILE A 49 -29.27 28.08 -0.98
C ILE A 49 -28.95 28.81 0.32
N PRO A 50 -28.29 28.17 1.32
CA PRO A 50 -27.89 28.85 2.54
C PRO A 50 -26.81 29.91 2.29
N ASP A 51 -26.85 31.03 3.02
CA ASP A 51 -25.90 32.15 2.83
C ASP A 51 -24.42 31.78 3.07
N TYR A 52 -24.18 30.78 3.91
CA TYR A 52 -22.83 30.31 4.24
C TYR A 52 -22.28 29.30 3.20
N LEU A 53 -23.10 28.80 2.28
CA LEU A 53 -22.73 27.70 1.39
C LEU A 53 -22.22 28.22 0.03
N ALA A 54 -20.96 28.65 0.00
CA ALA A 54 -20.32 29.14 -1.23
C ALA A 54 -20.31 28.11 -2.38
N THR A 55 -20.27 26.81 -2.04
CA THR A 55 -20.29 25.69 -3.02
C THR A 55 -21.62 25.55 -3.78
N ALA A 56 -22.64 26.30 -3.39
CA ALA A 56 -23.94 26.35 -4.06
C ALA A 56 -24.13 27.61 -4.93
N ARG A 57 -23.06 28.36 -5.21
CA ARG A 57 -23.08 29.57 -6.04
C ARG A 57 -22.27 29.37 -7.32
N LEU A 58 -22.44 30.25 -8.31
CA LEU A 58 -21.54 30.23 -9.47
C LEU A 58 -20.11 30.49 -8.99
N PRO A 59 -19.09 29.79 -9.52
CA PRO A 59 -19.10 29.01 -10.76
C PRO A 59 -19.31 27.49 -10.61
N TYR A 60 -19.79 26.98 -9.47
CA TYR A 60 -20.06 25.54 -9.33
C TYR A 60 -21.11 25.05 -10.34
N GLY A 61 -20.90 23.85 -10.89
CA GLY A 61 -21.77 23.26 -11.91
C GLY A 61 -21.62 23.82 -13.34
N MET A 62 -20.70 24.77 -13.58
CA MET A 62 -20.52 25.43 -14.88
C MET A 62 -20.20 24.51 -16.08
N THR A 63 -19.52 23.37 -15.89
CA THR A 63 -19.05 22.53 -17.02
C THR A 63 -20.11 21.56 -17.53
N TYR A 64 -20.97 21.03 -16.66
CA TYR A 64 -21.97 20.03 -17.04
C TYR A 64 -23.42 20.51 -16.87
N PHE A 65 -23.73 21.15 -15.73
CA PHE A 65 -25.11 21.53 -15.41
C PHE A 65 -25.46 22.92 -15.94
N GLY A 66 -24.47 23.82 -16.04
CA GLY A 66 -24.66 25.23 -16.38
C GLY A 66 -25.21 26.07 -15.22
N TYR A 67 -25.44 25.48 -14.05
CA TYR A 67 -25.88 26.14 -12.83
C TYR A 67 -25.45 25.35 -11.58
N PRO A 68 -25.36 25.98 -10.39
CA PRO A 68 -25.00 25.28 -9.16
C PRO A 68 -26.09 24.31 -8.72
N THR A 69 -25.73 23.04 -8.52
CA THR A 69 -26.67 22.02 -7.98
C THR A 69 -26.42 21.70 -6.50
N GLY A 70 -25.45 22.37 -5.86
CA GLY A 70 -24.92 21.98 -4.55
C GLY A 70 -23.84 20.88 -4.60
N ARG A 71 -23.45 20.40 -5.79
CA ARG A 71 -22.25 19.55 -5.97
C ARG A 71 -21.00 20.40 -5.84
N CYS A 72 -20.03 19.95 -5.05
CA CYS A 72 -18.79 20.68 -4.80
C CYS A 72 -17.74 20.49 -5.91
N SER A 73 -18.12 20.77 -7.15
CA SER A 73 -17.27 20.68 -8.36
C SER A 73 -17.72 21.69 -9.42
N ASP A 74 -16.91 21.91 -10.44
CA ASP A 74 -17.32 22.57 -11.67
C ASP A 74 -18.42 21.82 -12.42
N GLY A 75 -18.66 20.54 -12.12
CA GLY A 75 -19.75 19.77 -12.71
C GLY A 75 -20.08 18.48 -11.95
N ARG A 76 -19.92 17.33 -12.62
CA ARG A 76 -20.25 16.00 -12.09
C ARG A 76 -19.23 15.52 -11.03
N LEU A 77 -19.73 14.79 -10.03
CA LEU A 77 -18.93 14.09 -9.02
C LEU A 77 -18.70 12.62 -9.43
N VAL A 78 -17.83 11.89 -8.70
CA VAL A 78 -17.53 10.48 -9.03
C VAL A 78 -18.79 9.61 -9.13
N VAL A 79 -19.76 9.84 -8.24
CA VAL A 79 -21.01 9.08 -8.17
C VAL A 79 -21.89 9.32 -9.39
N ASP A 80 -21.83 10.50 -9.98
CA ASP A 80 -22.59 10.83 -11.19
C ASP A 80 -22.06 10.07 -12.40
N PHE A 81 -20.74 10.00 -12.55
CA PHE A 81 -20.10 9.21 -13.60
C PHE A 81 -20.40 7.72 -13.44
N ILE A 82 -20.37 7.20 -12.21
CA ILE A 82 -20.71 5.80 -11.93
C ILE A 82 -22.17 5.53 -12.32
N ALA A 83 -23.11 6.39 -11.88
CA ALA A 83 -24.53 6.25 -12.21
C ALA A 83 -24.77 6.23 -13.73
N GLN A 84 -24.13 7.16 -14.46
CA GLN A 84 -24.23 7.22 -15.92
C GLN A 84 -23.67 5.99 -16.61
N GLU A 85 -22.49 5.50 -16.19
CA GLU A 85 -21.87 4.32 -16.82
C GLU A 85 -22.73 3.07 -16.66
N VAL A 86 -23.43 2.92 -15.53
CA VAL A 86 -24.32 1.77 -15.28
C VAL A 86 -25.76 1.99 -15.78
N GLY A 87 -26.02 3.09 -16.49
CA GLY A 87 -27.33 3.37 -17.10
C GLY A 87 -28.42 3.82 -16.12
N LEU A 88 -28.03 4.37 -14.97
CA LEU A 88 -28.91 4.97 -13.96
C LEU A 88 -28.97 6.50 -14.13
N PRO A 89 -30.08 7.16 -13.73
CA PRO A 89 -30.13 8.61 -13.67
C PRO A 89 -29.16 9.14 -12.61
N LEU A 90 -28.80 10.43 -12.72
CA LEU A 90 -28.10 11.10 -11.64
C LEU A 90 -28.93 11.02 -10.36
N LEU A 91 -28.27 10.73 -9.24
CA LEU A 91 -28.97 10.45 -7.99
C LEU A 91 -29.60 11.74 -7.44
N PRO A 92 -30.91 11.74 -7.14
CA PRO A 92 -31.53 12.88 -6.49
C PRO A 92 -31.03 12.99 -5.04
N PRO A 93 -30.92 14.23 -4.50
CA PRO A 93 -30.72 14.42 -3.06
C PRO A 93 -31.84 13.74 -2.27
N SER A 94 -31.49 13.00 -1.23
CA SER A 94 -32.45 12.24 -0.43
C SER A 94 -33.49 13.12 0.25
N LYS A 95 -33.19 14.41 0.44
CA LYS A 95 -34.11 15.40 1.01
C LYS A 95 -35.10 16.00 0.00
N ALA A 96 -34.94 15.73 -1.30
CA ALA A 96 -35.76 16.31 -2.35
C ALA A 96 -37.25 15.94 -2.23
N LYS A 97 -38.13 16.94 -2.23
CA LYS A 97 -39.58 16.77 -1.99
C LYS A 97 -40.36 16.19 -3.19
N ASN A 98 -39.86 16.39 -4.41
CA ASN A 98 -40.53 16.00 -5.67
C ASN A 98 -39.75 14.92 -6.44
N ALA A 99 -38.95 14.10 -5.77
CA ALA A 99 -38.16 13.04 -6.38
C ALA A 99 -38.74 11.64 -6.10
N THR A 100 -38.45 10.70 -7.00
CA THR A 100 -38.68 9.27 -6.73
C THR A 100 -37.34 8.59 -6.49
N PHE A 101 -37.29 7.69 -5.51
CA PHE A 101 -36.05 7.08 -5.05
C PHE A 101 -35.89 5.60 -5.43
N HIS A 102 -36.80 5.05 -6.26
CA HIS A 102 -36.76 3.65 -6.69
C HIS A 102 -35.51 3.28 -7.51
N ARG A 103 -34.86 4.26 -8.16
CA ARG A 103 -33.60 4.07 -8.90
C ARG A 103 -32.38 4.57 -8.13
N GLY A 104 -32.53 4.87 -6.85
CA GLY A 104 -31.45 5.34 -5.99
C GLY A 104 -31.70 6.70 -5.36
N ALA A 105 -30.87 7.03 -4.38
CA ALA A 105 -30.88 8.29 -3.66
C ALA A 105 -29.46 8.63 -3.18
N ASN A 106 -29.18 9.92 -3.06
CA ASN A 106 -27.93 10.41 -2.51
C ASN A 106 -28.19 11.01 -1.12
N PHE A 107 -27.64 10.40 -0.08
CA PHE A 107 -27.73 10.83 1.33
C PHE A 107 -26.52 11.65 1.78
N ALA A 108 -25.49 11.76 0.93
CA ALA A 108 -24.28 12.49 1.26
C ALA A 108 -24.57 13.96 1.51
N ILE A 109 -23.81 14.57 2.40
CA ILE A 109 -24.02 15.97 2.78
C ILE A 109 -22.67 16.63 3.07
N THR A 110 -22.48 17.82 2.50
CA THR A 110 -21.23 18.58 2.60
C THR A 110 -20.82 18.77 4.07
N GLY A 111 -19.58 18.41 4.41
CA GLY A 111 -19.03 18.50 5.77
C GLY A 111 -19.42 17.34 6.70
N ALA A 112 -20.03 16.28 6.18
CA ALA A 112 -20.33 15.09 6.96
C ALA A 112 -19.08 14.40 7.51
N THR A 113 -19.19 13.92 8.74
CA THR A 113 -18.17 13.13 9.44
C THR A 113 -18.58 11.66 9.52
N SER A 114 -17.61 10.78 9.73
CA SER A 114 -17.85 9.38 10.07
C SER A 114 -18.44 9.27 11.48
N LEU A 115 -17.86 10.04 12.39
CA LEU A 115 -18.19 10.07 13.82
C LEU A 115 -19.30 11.10 14.10
N ASP A 116 -20.09 10.88 15.16
CA ASP A 116 -21.19 11.78 15.50
C ASP A 116 -20.70 13.06 16.22
N THR A 117 -21.46 14.14 16.11
CA THR A 117 -21.15 15.43 16.74
C THR A 117 -20.78 15.33 18.25
N PRO A 118 -21.44 14.50 19.09
CA PRO A 118 -21.04 14.33 20.49
C PRO A 118 -19.60 13.83 20.68
N TYR A 119 -19.06 13.04 19.75
CA TYR A 119 -17.66 12.57 19.79
C TYR A 119 -16.68 13.74 19.73
N PHE A 120 -16.95 14.73 18.88
CA PHE A 120 -16.14 15.94 18.73
C PHE A 120 -16.36 16.91 19.88
N GLN A 121 -17.61 17.07 20.35
CA GLN A 121 -17.94 17.90 21.51
C GLN A 121 -17.19 17.43 22.76
N GLY A 122 -17.15 16.12 23.01
CA GLY A 122 -16.41 15.53 24.13
C GLY A 122 -14.90 15.77 24.12
N ARG A 123 -14.34 16.20 22.97
CA ARG A 123 -12.93 16.55 22.79
C ARG A 123 -12.70 18.07 22.61
N GLY A 124 -13.73 18.88 22.88
CA GLY A 124 -13.64 20.34 22.72
C GLY A 124 -13.60 20.81 21.25
N LEU A 125 -13.97 19.95 20.31
CA LEU A 125 -13.95 20.21 18.86
C LEU A 125 -15.34 20.49 18.28
N GLY A 126 -16.37 20.63 19.11
CA GLY A 126 -17.74 20.85 18.65
C GLY A 126 -17.93 22.08 17.75
N HIS A 127 -17.07 23.09 17.87
CA HIS A 127 -17.13 24.31 17.06
C HIS A 127 -16.53 24.14 15.64
N THR A 128 -15.74 23.10 15.39
CA THR A 128 -15.14 22.83 14.06
C THR A 128 -16.02 21.94 13.19
N VAL A 129 -17.05 21.30 13.78
CA VAL A 129 -18.06 20.51 13.06
C VAL A 129 -19.33 21.34 12.91
N TRP A 130 -19.56 21.86 11.70
CA TRP A 130 -20.67 22.78 11.42
C TRP A 130 -21.92 22.06 10.86
N ASN A 131 -21.83 20.78 10.55
CA ASN A 131 -22.94 19.96 10.05
C ASN A 131 -23.07 18.67 10.88
N SER A 132 -24.29 18.32 11.28
CA SER A 132 -24.61 17.11 12.06
C SER A 132 -24.96 15.89 11.21
N GLY A 133 -24.78 15.96 9.89
CA GLY A 133 -25.09 14.89 8.95
C GLY A 133 -24.06 13.75 8.90
N SER A 134 -23.67 13.21 10.05
CA SER A 134 -22.73 12.08 10.17
C SER A 134 -23.17 10.83 9.40
N LEU A 135 -22.27 9.87 9.19
CA LEU A 135 -22.61 8.58 8.59
C LEU A 135 -23.83 7.93 9.28
N HIS A 136 -23.87 7.88 10.62
CA HIS A 136 -25.02 7.35 11.37
C HIS A 136 -26.32 8.09 11.05
N THR A 137 -26.25 9.42 10.90
CA THR A 137 -27.39 10.25 10.54
C THR A 137 -27.87 9.95 9.12
N GLN A 138 -26.96 9.79 8.17
CA GLN A 138 -27.31 9.43 6.78
C GLN A 138 -27.91 8.02 6.69
N ILE A 139 -27.42 7.07 7.48
CA ILE A 139 -28.01 5.73 7.60
C ILE A 139 -29.45 5.83 8.11
N LYS A 140 -29.69 6.65 9.14
CA LYS A 140 -31.03 6.88 9.65
C LYS A 140 -31.95 7.47 8.57
N TRP A 141 -31.48 8.44 7.78
CA TRP A 141 -32.26 8.97 6.66
C TRP A 141 -32.59 7.91 5.62
N PHE A 142 -31.66 6.99 5.33
CA PHE A 142 -31.94 5.85 4.46
C PHE A 142 -32.99 4.92 5.07
N GLN A 143 -32.88 4.60 6.36
CA GLN A 143 -33.85 3.76 7.08
C GLN A 143 -35.26 4.38 7.03
N ASP A 144 -35.37 5.69 7.29
CA ASP A 144 -36.64 6.43 7.22
C ASP A 144 -37.21 6.44 5.79
N MET A 145 -36.34 6.49 4.76
CA MET A 145 -36.74 6.45 3.36
C MET A 145 -37.24 5.07 2.90
N LYS A 146 -36.89 3.95 3.56
CA LYS A 146 -37.22 2.58 3.12
C LYS A 146 -38.70 2.40 2.77
N ALA A 147 -39.59 2.95 3.58
CA ALA A 147 -41.05 2.84 3.37
C ALA A 147 -41.53 3.52 2.07
N SER A 148 -40.75 4.45 1.51
CA SER A 148 -41.07 5.14 0.25
C SER A 148 -40.54 4.42 -1.00
N ILE A 149 -39.59 3.50 -0.86
CA ILE A 149 -38.92 2.82 -1.99
C ILE A 149 -39.36 1.38 -2.20
N CYS A 150 -39.85 0.71 -1.14
CA CYS A 150 -40.35 -0.66 -1.16
C CYS A 150 -41.52 -0.82 -0.17
N LYS A 151 -42.52 -1.63 -0.52
CA LYS A 151 -43.77 -1.82 0.23
C LYS A 151 -43.73 -3.00 1.21
N SER A 152 -42.71 -3.86 1.12
CA SER A 152 -42.51 -4.99 2.02
C SER A 152 -41.02 -5.26 2.28
N PRO A 153 -40.65 -5.90 3.41
CA PRO A 153 -39.28 -6.29 3.68
C PRO A 153 -38.64 -7.17 2.59
N GLN A 154 -39.44 -8.02 1.93
CA GLN A 154 -38.97 -8.87 0.83
C GLN A 154 -38.63 -8.03 -0.40
N GLU A 155 -39.49 -7.11 -0.78
CA GLU A 155 -39.25 -6.19 -1.90
C GLU A 155 -38.00 -5.32 -1.66
N CYS A 156 -37.79 -4.85 -0.42
CA CYS A 156 -36.59 -4.12 -0.05
C CYS A 156 -35.33 -4.98 -0.24
N ARG A 157 -35.35 -6.24 0.24
CA ARG A 157 -34.23 -7.18 0.05
C ARG A 157 -33.91 -7.41 -1.43
N ASP A 158 -34.93 -7.59 -2.26
CA ASP A 158 -34.74 -7.86 -3.69
C ASP A 158 -34.27 -6.63 -4.48
N LEU A 159 -34.65 -5.43 -4.05
CA LEU A 159 -34.07 -4.18 -4.55
C LEU A 159 -32.61 -4.03 -4.13
N PHE A 160 -32.31 -4.17 -2.84
CA PHE A 160 -30.96 -3.94 -2.30
C PHE A 160 -29.94 -4.96 -2.78
N ARG A 161 -30.36 -6.20 -3.03
CA ARG A 161 -29.52 -7.22 -3.68
C ARG A 161 -29.07 -6.85 -5.10
N ARG A 162 -29.83 -5.98 -5.77
CA ARG A 162 -29.51 -5.48 -7.12
C ARG A 162 -29.09 -4.02 -7.09
N SER A 163 -28.77 -3.47 -5.92
CA SER A 163 -28.36 -2.07 -5.77
C SER A 163 -26.89 -1.98 -5.42
N LEU A 164 -26.23 -0.93 -5.92
CA LEU A 164 -24.87 -0.60 -5.54
C LEU A 164 -24.92 0.41 -4.38
N PHE A 165 -24.29 0.08 -3.26
CA PHE A 165 -24.14 0.98 -2.12
C PHE A 165 -22.75 1.61 -2.18
N ILE A 166 -22.68 2.95 -2.15
CA ILE A 166 -21.42 3.68 -2.05
C ILE A 166 -21.41 4.36 -0.69
N VAL A 167 -20.48 3.97 0.19
CA VAL A 167 -20.42 4.43 1.58
C VAL A 167 -19.10 5.15 1.80
N GLY A 168 -19.10 6.44 1.52
CA GLY A 168 -17.97 7.35 1.66
C GLY A 168 -17.79 8.29 0.46
N GLU A 169 -16.78 9.15 0.49
CA GLU A 169 -15.69 9.16 1.48
C GLU A 169 -16.12 9.63 2.87
N PHE A 170 -15.53 9.00 3.89
CA PHE A 170 -15.72 9.29 5.31
C PHE A 170 -14.34 9.18 5.99
N GLY A 171 -13.98 10.19 6.77
CA GLY A 171 -12.66 10.29 7.42
C GLY A 171 -12.01 11.66 7.21
N GLY A 172 -12.12 12.24 6.01
CA GLY A 172 -11.53 13.54 5.70
C GLY A 172 -12.00 14.65 6.65
N ASN A 173 -13.31 14.78 6.88
CA ASN A 173 -13.85 15.77 7.81
C ASN A 173 -13.57 15.43 9.28
N ASP A 174 -13.45 14.15 9.62
CA ASP A 174 -13.06 13.70 10.96
C ASP A 174 -11.64 14.15 11.31
N TYR A 175 -10.72 14.16 10.34
CA TYR A 175 -9.37 14.70 10.50
C TYR A 175 -9.31 16.23 10.41
N ASN A 176 -10.13 16.83 9.55
CA ASN A 176 -10.19 18.30 9.42
C ASN A 176 -10.61 18.98 10.71
N SER A 177 -11.50 18.38 11.48
CA SER A 177 -11.96 18.92 12.75
C SER A 177 -10.81 19.23 13.73
N PRO A 178 -9.93 18.26 14.10
CA PRO A 178 -8.77 18.54 14.94
C PRO A 178 -7.63 19.27 14.19
N LEU A 179 -7.43 19.03 12.89
CA LEU A 179 -6.39 19.73 12.11
C LEU A 179 -6.63 21.25 12.06
N PHE A 180 -7.86 21.68 11.74
CA PHE A 180 -8.20 23.10 11.69
C PHE A 180 -8.39 23.72 13.08
N ALA A 181 -8.48 22.90 14.13
CA ALA A 181 -8.30 23.34 15.51
C ALA A 181 -6.82 23.40 15.94
N PHE A 182 -5.88 23.15 15.02
CA PHE A 182 -4.43 23.12 15.25
C PHE A 182 -4.01 22.15 16.37
N ARG A 183 -4.70 21.02 16.50
CA ARG A 183 -4.28 19.93 17.40
C ARG A 183 -2.98 19.27 16.89
N PRO A 184 -2.11 18.77 17.79
CA PRO A 184 -0.91 18.02 17.39
C PRO A 184 -1.27 16.82 16.52
N LEU A 185 -0.42 16.50 15.54
CA LEU A 185 -0.69 15.43 14.59
C LEU A 185 -0.81 14.07 15.29
N GLU A 186 -0.07 13.88 16.38
CA GLU A 186 -0.14 12.70 17.25
C GLU A 186 -1.55 12.50 17.83
N GLU A 187 -2.24 13.59 18.17
CA GLU A 187 -3.64 13.55 18.62
C GLU A 187 -4.57 13.23 17.46
N VAL A 188 -4.34 13.83 16.28
CA VAL A 188 -5.14 13.57 15.06
C VAL A 188 -5.08 12.10 14.66
N HIS A 189 -3.93 11.42 14.81
CA HIS A 189 -3.80 9.99 14.53
C HIS A 189 -4.72 9.11 15.40
N THR A 190 -5.19 9.58 16.55
CA THR A 190 -6.15 8.84 17.39
C THR A 190 -7.58 8.81 16.82
N PHE A 191 -7.86 9.62 15.80
CA PHE A 191 -9.16 9.71 15.14
C PHE A 191 -9.34 8.66 14.03
N VAL A 192 -8.31 7.87 13.70
CA VAL A 192 -8.41 6.76 12.75
C VAL A 192 -9.42 5.74 13.32
N PRO A 193 -10.66 5.67 12.79
CA PRO A 193 -11.76 5.05 13.51
C PRO A 193 -11.87 3.54 13.26
N ASP A 194 -12.59 2.87 14.18
CA ASP A 194 -13.22 1.57 13.93
C ASP A 194 -14.33 1.72 12.89
N VAL A 195 -14.06 1.32 11.65
CA VAL A 195 -15.03 1.36 10.56
C VAL A 195 -16.13 0.31 10.82
N LYS A 196 -17.30 0.75 11.27
CA LYS A 196 -18.51 -0.08 11.39
C LYS A 196 -19.33 0.04 10.11
N LEU A 197 -19.27 -1.00 9.26
CA LEU A 197 -20.10 -1.10 8.07
C LEU A 197 -21.40 -1.86 8.36
N ILE A 198 -22.41 -1.55 7.56
CA ILE A 198 -23.83 -1.74 7.82
C ILE A 198 -24.30 -3.16 7.45
N GLU A 199 -25.08 -3.80 8.33
CA GLU A 199 -25.88 -5.00 8.03
C GLU A 199 -27.33 -4.63 7.67
N GLU A 200 -27.58 -4.14 6.44
CA GLU A 200 -28.94 -3.78 5.98
C GLU A 200 -29.34 -4.54 4.69
N GLY A 201 -28.68 -5.67 4.43
CA GLY A 201 -28.95 -6.53 3.26
C GLY A 201 -28.34 -6.03 1.94
N ALA A 202 -27.44 -5.04 2.00
CA ALA A 202 -26.58 -4.67 0.89
C ALA A 202 -25.66 -5.83 0.52
N VAL A 203 -25.56 -6.15 -0.78
CA VAL A 203 -24.67 -7.22 -1.27
C VAL A 203 -23.55 -6.70 -2.17
N GLU A 204 -23.61 -5.43 -2.58
CA GLU A 204 -22.60 -4.76 -3.41
C GLU A 204 -22.27 -3.41 -2.77
N LEU A 205 -21.09 -3.31 -2.18
CA LEU A 205 -20.68 -2.17 -1.34
C LEU A 205 -19.35 -1.61 -1.81
N VAL A 206 -19.30 -0.33 -2.13
CA VAL A 206 -18.08 0.43 -2.46
C VAL A 206 -17.73 1.30 -1.26
N VAL A 207 -16.49 1.22 -0.80
CA VAL A 207 -15.97 1.92 0.37
C VAL A 207 -14.74 2.73 -0.03
N PRO A 208 -14.90 4.04 -0.31
CA PRO A 208 -13.79 4.88 -0.69
C PRO A 208 -12.84 5.22 0.46
N GLY A 209 -11.53 5.22 0.19
CA GLY A 209 -10.53 5.80 1.11
C GLY A 209 -10.37 7.31 0.96
N VAL A 210 -9.61 7.96 1.85
CA VAL A 210 -9.38 9.42 1.86
C VAL A 210 -8.38 9.88 0.80
N LEU A 211 -8.54 11.14 0.36
CA LEU A 211 -7.63 11.85 -0.54
C LEU A 211 -6.24 12.12 0.09
N PRO A 212 -5.18 12.40 -0.72
CA PRO A 212 -3.86 12.79 -0.21
C PRO A 212 -3.90 14.26 0.22
N ILE A 213 -4.42 14.52 1.43
CA ILE A 213 -4.80 15.86 1.87
C ILE A 213 -3.63 16.86 1.88
N GLY A 214 -2.40 16.39 2.09
CA GLY A 214 -1.19 17.22 2.02
C GLY A 214 -0.91 17.83 0.64
N CYS A 215 -1.58 17.36 -0.41
CA CYS A 215 -1.50 17.94 -1.75
C CYS A 215 -2.53 19.03 -2.03
N PHE A 216 -3.52 19.24 -1.16
CA PHE A 216 -4.62 20.16 -1.46
C PHE A 216 -4.27 21.61 -1.08
N PRO A 217 -4.59 22.59 -1.96
CA PRO A 217 -4.32 24.01 -1.72
C PRO A 217 -4.76 24.57 -0.36
N VAL A 218 -5.85 24.07 0.22
CA VAL A 218 -6.28 24.46 1.57
C VAL A 218 -5.22 24.15 2.63
N TYR A 219 -4.66 22.94 2.66
CA TYR A 219 -3.66 22.54 3.66
C TYR A 219 -2.31 23.18 3.38
N LEU A 220 -1.94 23.29 2.10
CA LEU A 220 -0.71 23.95 1.66
C LEU A 220 -0.69 25.44 2.06
N SER A 221 -1.85 26.09 2.02
CA SER A 221 -2.00 27.50 2.39
C SER A 221 -2.00 27.71 3.91
N ILE A 222 -2.63 26.80 4.68
CA ILE A 222 -2.79 26.92 6.14
C ILE A 222 -1.54 26.45 6.89
N PHE A 223 -0.98 25.27 6.56
CA PHE A 223 0.02 24.59 7.37
C PHE A 223 1.46 24.80 6.88
N ARG A 224 1.77 25.94 6.25
CA ARG A 224 3.09 26.26 5.67
C ARG A 224 4.24 25.66 6.50
N LYS A 225 4.89 24.61 5.96
CA LYS A 225 5.96 23.86 6.63
C LYS A 225 7.33 24.34 6.17
N GLN A 226 8.39 23.78 6.77
CA GLN A 226 9.75 23.91 6.26
C GLN A 226 9.90 23.13 4.92
N PRO A 227 10.78 23.55 3.99
CA PRO A 227 10.93 22.94 2.67
C PRO A 227 11.12 21.41 2.66
N GLU A 228 11.79 20.85 3.67
CA GLU A 228 12.12 19.43 3.80
C GLU A 228 10.89 18.55 4.07
N MET A 229 9.83 19.17 4.60
CA MET A 229 8.55 18.53 4.88
C MET A 229 7.66 18.41 3.64
N TYR A 230 8.07 18.99 2.51
CA TYR A 230 7.40 18.83 1.24
C TYR A 230 8.04 17.71 0.40
N GLY A 231 7.23 16.99 -0.38
CA GLY A 231 7.73 16.06 -1.38
C GLY A 231 8.44 16.82 -2.49
N ARG A 232 9.73 16.56 -2.73
CA ARG A 232 10.54 17.28 -3.74
C ARG A 232 9.91 17.34 -5.13
N ARG A 233 9.19 16.27 -5.53
CA ARG A 233 8.53 16.18 -6.84
C ARG A 233 7.07 16.64 -6.83
N SER A 234 6.36 16.41 -5.73
CA SER A 234 4.92 16.66 -5.66
C SER A 234 4.57 18.05 -5.14
N GLY A 235 5.46 18.68 -4.37
CA GLY A 235 5.14 19.91 -3.63
C GLY A 235 4.10 19.71 -2.52
N CYS A 236 3.79 18.46 -2.16
CA CYS A 236 2.79 18.14 -1.13
C CYS A 236 3.41 18.00 0.25
N ILE A 237 2.67 18.33 1.30
CA ILE A 237 3.06 18.16 2.70
C ILE A 237 3.10 16.66 3.05
N ARG A 238 4.27 16.16 3.46
CA ARG A 238 4.55 14.73 3.66
C ARG A 238 3.80 14.13 4.84
N ASP A 239 3.83 14.77 6.02
CA ASP A 239 3.21 14.25 7.24
C ASP A 239 1.68 14.14 7.11
N LEU A 240 1.03 15.12 6.48
CA LEU A 240 -0.40 15.06 6.15
C LEU A 240 -0.73 13.97 5.11
N ASN A 241 0.10 13.78 4.09
CA ASN A 241 -0.08 12.69 3.14
C ASN A 241 0.14 11.31 3.77
N THR A 242 1.03 11.21 4.77
CA THR A 242 1.22 10.01 5.58
C THR A 242 -0.03 9.70 6.42
N LEU A 243 -0.66 10.70 7.04
CA LEU A 243 -1.92 10.52 7.77
C LEU A 243 -3.01 9.89 6.87
N SER A 244 -3.23 10.45 5.69
CA SER A 244 -4.18 9.89 4.70
C SER A 244 -3.83 8.47 4.28
N TRP A 245 -2.54 8.19 4.06
CA TRP A 245 -2.07 6.86 3.69
C TRP A 245 -2.30 5.83 4.80
N VAL A 246 -2.01 6.19 6.07
CA VAL A 246 -2.25 5.33 7.24
C VAL A 246 -3.74 5.02 7.40
N HIS A 247 -4.62 6.02 7.25
CA HIS A 247 -6.07 5.78 7.27
C HIS A 247 -6.49 4.77 6.19
N ASN A 248 -6.02 4.96 4.96
CA ASN A 248 -6.38 4.10 3.84
C ASN A 248 -5.90 2.66 4.04
N ALA A 249 -4.70 2.47 4.60
CA ALA A 249 -4.20 1.16 4.96
C ALA A 249 -5.08 0.50 6.04
N ALA A 250 -5.43 1.24 7.11
CA ALA A 250 -6.31 0.76 8.17
C ALA A 250 -7.71 0.38 7.66
N LEU A 251 -8.30 1.23 6.80
CA LEU A 251 -9.60 0.97 6.16
C LEU A 251 -9.59 -0.30 5.33
N GLN A 252 -8.54 -0.52 4.52
CA GLN A 252 -8.43 -1.73 3.70
C GLN A 252 -8.28 -3.00 4.52
N ARG A 253 -7.51 -2.98 5.62
CA ARG A 253 -7.47 -4.11 6.57
C ARG A 253 -8.86 -4.41 7.11
N LYS A 254 -9.62 -3.37 7.47
CA LYS A 254 -10.98 -3.54 7.98
C LYS A 254 -11.93 -4.09 6.93
N ILE A 255 -11.80 -3.66 5.68
CA ILE A 255 -12.53 -4.22 4.55
C ILE A 255 -12.18 -5.69 4.35
N ALA A 256 -10.90 -6.09 4.46
CA ALA A 256 -10.48 -7.48 4.36
C ALA A 256 -11.13 -8.35 5.46
N GLU A 257 -11.17 -7.87 6.71
CA GLU A 257 -11.89 -8.54 7.80
C GLU A 257 -13.40 -8.69 7.49
N LEU A 258 -14.03 -7.64 6.94
CA LEU A 258 -15.45 -7.64 6.63
C LEU A 258 -15.78 -8.58 5.46
N ARG A 259 -14.92 -8.67 4.44
CA ARG A 259 -15.06 -9.64 3.35
C ARG A 259 -15.08 -11.07 3.89
N LEU A 260 -14.22 -11.38 4.87
CA LEU A 260 -14.18 -12.69 5.52
C LEU A 260 -15.45 -12.97 6.34
N LYS A 261 -15.97 -11.95 7.04
CA LYS A 261 -17.19 -12.07 7.87
C LYS A 261 -18.48 -12.16 7.04
N HIS A 262 -18.48 -11.56 5.85
CA HIS A 262 -19.65 -11.44 4.99
C HIS A 262 -19.36 -11.95 3.58
N PRO A 263 -19.11 -13.26 3.37
CA PRO A 263 -18.73 -13.81 2.07
C PRO A 263 -19.81 -13.67 0.98
N GLY A 264 -21.07 -13.42 1.38
CA GLY A 264 -22.17 -13.11 0.47
C GLY A 264 -22.30 -11.63 0.09
N VAL A 265 -21.39 -10.78 0.57
CA VAL A 265 -21.37 -9.33 0.28
C VAL A 265 -20.06 -9.00 -0.43
N ARG A 266 -20.18 -8.46 -1.64
CA ARG A 266 -19.07 -7.96 -2.43
C ARG A 266 -18.70 -6.55 -1.96
N ILE A 267 -17.68 -6.47 -1.10
CA ILE A 267 -17.15 -5.20 -0.57
C ILE A 267 -15.93 -4.80 -1.41
N MET A 268 -15.96 -3.61 -2.01
CA MET A 268 -14.96 -3.06 -2.90
C MET A 268 -14.30 -1.86 -2.23
N TYR A 269 -12.97 -1.89 -2.08
CA TYR A 269 -12.21 -0.69 -1.72
C TYR A 269 -12.08 0.20 -2.95
N ALA A 270 -12.26 1.51 -2.78
CA ALA A 270 -12.16 2.46 -3.87
C ALA A 270 -11.12 3.55 -3.54
N ASP A 271 -10.09 3.66 -4.38
CA ASP A 271 -8.90 4.45 -4.11
C ASP A 271 -9.06 5.86 -4.69
N TYR A 272 -9.16 6.85 -3.79
CA TYR A 272 -9.05 8.28 -4.12
C TYR A 272 -7.60 8.78 -4.08
N TYR A 273 -6.75 8.15 -3.27
CA TYR A 273 -5.40 8.61 -2.95
C TYR A 273 -4.46 8.52 -4.15
N THR A 274 -4.34 7.33 -4.72
CA THR A 274 -3.43 7.05 -5.82
C THR A 274 -3.72 7.91 -7.05
N PRO A 275 -4.96 7.97 -7.59
CA PRO A 275 -5.23 8.83 -8.74
C PRO A 275 -4.95 10.31 -8.46
N ALA A 276 -5.30 10.84 -7.30
CA ALA A 276 -5.03 12.24 -6.96
C ALA A 276 -3.52 12.55 -6.89
N ILE A 277 -2.70 11.65 -6.32
CA ILE A 277 -1.24 11.78 -6.38
C ILE A 277 -0.73 11.71 -7.83
N GLN A 278 -1.29 10.85 -8.67
CA GLN A 278 -0.92 10.73 -10.08
C GLN A 278 -1.27 11.99 -10.88
N PHE A 279 -2.36 12.69 -10.53
CA PHE A 279 -2.69 13.98 -11.15
C PHE A 279 -1.63 15.05 -10.85
N VAL A 280 -1.01 15.00 -9.67
CA VAL A 280 0.08 15.90 -9.30
C VAL A 280 1.41 15.50 -9.96
N LEU A 281 1.77 14.22 -9.90
CA LEU A 281 3.08 13.73 -10.37
C LEU A 281 3.16 13.54 -11.90
N HIS A 282 2.03 13.27 -12.55
CA HIS A 282 1.91 12.87 -13.94
C HIS A 282 0.75 13.59 -14.65
N ALA A 283 0.53 14.86 -14.32
CA ALA A 283 -0.58 15.71 -14.80
C ALA A 283 -0.90 15.54 -16.30
N GLU A 284 0.13 15.60 -17.14
CA GLU A 284 0.00 15.53 -18.61
C GLU A 284 -0.65 14.23 -19.10
N LYS A 285 -0.45 13.11 -18.39
CA LYS A 285 -1.07 11.81 -18.72
C LYS A 285 -2.60 11.84 -18.59
N TYR A 286 -3.12 12.77 -17.80
CA TYR A 286 -4.55 12.94 -17.53
C TYR A 286 -5.11 14.21 -18.20
N GLY A 287 -4.33 14.86 -19.08
CA GLY A 287 -4.75 16.10 -19.72
C GLY A 287 -4.68 17.33 -18.80
N PHE A 288 -4.03 17.21 -17.64
CA PHE A 288 -3.87 18.31 -16.70
C PHE A 288 -2.58 19.09 -16.91
N LEU A 289 -2.60 20.37 -16.55
CA LEU A 289 -1.43 21.22 -16.57
C LEU A 289 -0.40 20.75 -15.54
N ARG A 290 0.86 20.65 -15.99
CA ARG A 290 2.00 20.39 -15.11
C ARG A 290 2.34 21.65 -14.33
N GLN A 291 1.87 21.73 -13.09
CA GLN A 291 2.10 22.85 -12.18
C GLN A 291 2.20 22.37 -10.73
N THR A 292 2.73 23.23 -9.85
CA THR A 292 2.59 23.02 -8.41
C THR A 292 1.10 22.95 -8.05
N PRO A 293 0.72 22.26 -6.96
CA PRO A 293 -0.69 22.17 -6.57
C PRO A 293 -1.37 23.54 -6.61
N ARG A 294 -2.50 23.65 -7.29
CA ARG A 294 -3.17 24.94 -7.49
C ARG A 294 -4.64 24.69 -7.79
N ALA A 295 -5.52 25.45 -7.12
CA ALA A 295 -6.96 25.41 -7.38
C ALA A 295 -7.28 26.10 -8.71
N CYS A 296 -8.20 25.55 -9.50
CA CYS A 296 -8.74 26.24 -10.68
C CYS A 296 -9.58 27.46 -10.27
N CYS A 297 -10.46 27.31 -9.30
CA CYS A 297 -11.34 28.35 -8.79
C CYS A 297 -10.92 28.80 -7.39
N GLY A 298 -10.73 30.10 -7.21
CA GLY A 298 -10.31 30.66 -5.93
C GLY A 298 -10.05 32.15 -6.04
N ALA A 299 -9.10 32.66 -5.27
CA ALA A 299 -8.77 34.09 -5.23
C ALA A 299 -7.49 34.39 -6.04
N PRO A 300 -7.58 34.69 -7.35
CA PRO A 300 -6.41 34.98 -8.16
C PRO A 300 -5.63 36.17 -7.60
N GLY A 301 -4.30 36.05 -7.63
CA GLY A 301 -3.40 37.06 -7.06
C GLY A 301 -3.18 36.95 -5.54
N VAL A 302 -3.87 36.04 -4.85
CA VAL A 302 -3.69 35.78 -3.41
C VAL A 302 -3.02 34.42 -3.18
N GLY A 303 -1.74 34.44 -2.81
CA GLY A 303 -0.98 33.24 -2.47
C GLY A 303 -0.58 32.35 -3.67
N GLU A 304 0.29 31.36 -3.40
CA GLU A 304 0.87 30.47 -4.42
C GLU A 304 -0.17 29.47 -4.99
N TYR A 305 -1.11 29.03 -4.14
CA TYR A 305 -2.00 27.89 -4.43
C TYR A 305 -3.37 28.27 -5.01
N ASN A 306 -3.60 29.56 -5.31
CA ASN A 306 -4.90 30.12 -5.72
C ASN A 306 -6.03 29.87 -4.71
N PHE A 307 -5.72 29.91 -3.41
CA PHE A 307 -6.67 29.58 -2.34
C PHE A 307 -6.62 30.61 -1.22
N ASN A 308 -7.79 31.06 -0.74
CA ASN A 308 -7.94 31.96 0.39
C ASN A 308 -9.21 31.63 1.20
N LEU A 309 -9.08 31.51 2.51
CA LEU A 309 -10.20 31.24 3.43
C LEU A 309 -11.23 32.37 3.49
N THR A 310 -10.87 33.61 3.15
CA THR A 310 -11.79 34.76 3.15
C THR A 310 -12.39 35.09 1.77
N SER A 311 -11.97 34.36 0.74
CA SER A 311 -12.41 34.56 -0.65
C SER A 311 -12.39 33.21 -1.37
N LYS A 312 -13.26 32.30 -0.91
CA LYS A 312 -13.32 30.93 -1.44
C LYS A 312 -13.99 30.95 -2.82
N CYS A 313 -13.82 29.89 -3.60
CA CYS A 313 -14.60 29.74 -4.84
C CYS A 313 -16.10 29.88 -4.54
N GLY A 314 -16.79 30.75 -5.29
CA GLY A 314 -18.21 31.08 -5.08
C GLY A 314 -18.46 32.31 -4.20
N ASP A 315 -17.43 32.86 -3.56
CA ASP A 315 -17.49 34.14 -2.85
C ASP A 315 -17.14 35.33 -3.76
N PRO A 316 -17.59 36.55 -3.41
CA PRO A 316 -17.18 37.77 -4.11
C PRO A 316 -15.66 37.90 -4.19
N GLY A 317 -15.14 38.20 -5.39
CA GLY A 317 -13.70 38.32 -5.65
C GLY A 317 -13.00 37.00 -5.99
N SER A 318 -13.72 35.87 -6.00
CA SER A 318 -13.20 34.61 -6.54
C SER A 318 -13.46 34.47 -8.05
N TYR A 319 -12.58 33.77 -8.75
CA TYR A 319 -12.69 33.50 -10.18
C TYR A 319 -12.26 32.05 -10.49
N ALA A 320 -12.96 31.43 -11.44
CA ALA A 320 -12.56 30.16 -12.03
C ALA A 320 -11.48 30.37 -13.10
N CYS A 321 -10.62 29.36 -13.27
CA CYS A 321 -9.70 29.29 -14.40
C CYS A 321 -10.46 29.15 -15.72
N TYR A 322 -9.81 29.49 -16.84
CA TYR A 322 -10.45 29.51 -18.16
C TYR A 322 -10.94 28.12 -18.62
N ASP A 323 -10.15 27.08 -18.36
CA ASP A 323 -10.46 25.71 -18.74
C ASP A 323 -10.29 24.77 -17.52
N PRO A 324 -11.38 24.50 -16.79
CA PRO A 324 -11.36 23.58 -15.65
C PRO A 324 -10.94 22.15 -16.01
N SER A 325 -11.09 21.71 -17.27
CA SER A 325 -10.80 20.34 -17.68
C SER A 325 -9.31 20.00 -17.67
N ASN A 326 -8.45 21.02 -17.69
CA ASN A 326 -6.99 20.87 -17.58
C ASN A 326 -6.46 21.11 -16.15
N HIS A 327 -7.34 21.21 -15.16
CA HIS A 327 -6.97 21.30 -13.74
C HIS A 327 -7.49 20.09 -12.98
N TRP A 328 -6.72 19.61 -12.00
CA TRP A 328 -7.14 18.48 -11.18
C TRP A 328 -7.93 18.91 -9.94
N SER A 329 -7.58 20.06 -9.33
CA SER A 329 -8.24 20.63 -8.15
C SER A 329 -9.18 21.76 -8.55
N TRP A 330 -10.42 21.69 -8.07
CA TRP A 330 -11.43 22.70 -8.36
C TRP A 330 -11.25 23.93 -7.48
N ASP A 331 -11.62 23.84 -6.19
CA ASP A 331 -11.68 24.99 -5.27
C ASP A 331 -10.57 24.96 -4.20
N GLY A 332 -9.64 24.02 -4.31
CA GLY A 332 -8.56 23.81 -3.34
C GLY A 332 -8.88 22.83 -2.21
N ILE A 333 -10.12 22.32 -2.15
CA ILE A 333 -10.59 21.25 -1.25
C ILE A 333 -11.11 20.07 -2.08
N HIS A 334 -11.84 20.36 -3.15
CA HIS A 334 -12.51 19.40 -4.02
C HIS A 334 -11.81 19.27 -5.37
N LEU A 335 -12.17 18.21 -6.08
CA LEU A 335 -11.64 17.89 -7.41
C LEU A 335 -12.50 18.49 -8.52
N THR A 336 -11.91 18.68 -9.69
CA THR A 336 -12.67 19.04 -10.89
C THR A 336 -13.52 17.87 -11.39
N GLU A 337 -14.52 18.16 -12.22
CA GLU A 337 -15.32 17.15 -12.92
C GLU A 337 -14.41 16.19 -13.70
N ALA A 338 -13.38 16.72 -14.37
CA ALA A 338 -12.43 15.91 -15.14
C ALA A 338 -11.69 14.90 -14.26
N SER A 339 -11.21 15.33 -13.09
CA SER A 339 -10.60 14.44 -12.09
C SER A 339 -11.56 13.36 -11.61
N TYR A 340 -12.80 13.72 -11.29
CA TYR A 340 -13.82 12.74 -10.87
C TYR A 340 -14.13 11.73 -11.97
N GLY A 341 -14.13 12.14 -13.24
CA GLY A 341 -14.29 11.23 -14.38
C GLY A 341 -13.15 10.21 -14.50
N HIS A 342 -11.90 10.64 -14.29
CA HIS A 342 -10.74 9.74 -14.26
C HIS A 342 -10.81 8.74 -13.10
N ILE A 343 -11.18 9.20 -11.90
CA ILE A 343 -11.34 8.36 -10.71
C ILE A 343 -12.46 7.35 -10.94
N ALA A 344 -13.64 7.81 -11.39
CA ALA A 344 -14.79 6.95 -11.65
C ALA A 344 -14.44 5.84 -12.64
N LYS A 345 -13.73 6.16 -13.74
CA LYS A 345 -13.27 5.16 -14.71
C LYS A 345 -12.36 4.12 -14.06
N GLY A 346 -11.44 4.56 -13.20
CA GLY A 346 -10.55 3.67 -12.46
C GLY A 346 -11.26 2.80 -11.43
N TRP A 347 -12.34 3.27 -10.83
CA TRP A 347 -13.18 2.47 -9.94
C TRP A 347 -14.05 1.48 -10.70
N LEU A 348 -14.61 1.92 -11.83
CA LEU A 348 -15.47 1.11 -12.69
C LEU A 348 -14.71 -0.06 -13.32
N TYR A 349 -13.52 0.20 -13.85
CA TYR A 349 -12.79 -0.76 -14.69
C TYR A 349 -11.41 -1.17 -14.14
N GLY A 350 -10.99 -0.62 -13.01
CA GLY A 350 -9.63 -0.73 -12.49
C GLY A 350 -8.70 0.35 -13.05
N PRO A 351 -7.52 0.58 -12.41
CA PRO A 351 -6.98 -0.19 -11.28
C PRO A 351 -7.33 0.42 -9.90
N PHE A 352 -8.12 1.48 -9.83
CA PHE A 352 -8.35 2.25 -8.59
C PHE A 352 -9.50 1.71 -7.74
N ALA A 353 -9.92 0.46 -7.94
CA ALA A 353 -10.80 -0.24 -7.02
C ALA A 353 -10.42 -1.72 -6.97
N ASP A 354 -10.54 -2.29 -5.78
CA ASP A 354 -10.28 -3.70 -5.51
C ASP A 354 -11.53 -4.35 -4.88
N PRO A 355 -12.17 -5.33 -5.54
CA PRO A 355 -12.16 -5.48 -7.00
C PRO A 355 -12.84 -4.29 -7.70
N PRO A 356 -12.64 -4.07 -9.02
CA PRO A 356 -13.34 -3.02 -9.78
C PRO A 356 -14.86 -3.19 -9.77
N ILE A 357 -15.65 -2.10 -9.86
CA ILE A 357 -17.12 -2.17 -9.79
C ILE A 357 -17.70 -3.04 -10.91
N LEU A 358 -17.18 -2.90 -12.13
CA LEU A 358 -17.56 -3.69 -13.30
C LEU A 358 -16.52 -4.77 -13.57
N GLU A 359 -16.98 -6.01 -13.73
CA GLU A 359 -16.15 -7.11 -14.21
C GLU A 359 -15.91 -6.92 -15.70
N THR A 360 -14.67 -6.66 -16.10
CA THR A 360 -14.33 -6.56 -17.52
C THR A 360 -14.37 -7.96 -18.14
N GLN A 361 -15.05 -8.13 -19.29
CA GLN A 361 -15.13 -9.40 -20.03
C GLN A 361 -13.78 -9.89 -20.62
N LYS A 362 -12.65 -9.47 -20.07
CA LYS A 362 -11.33 -9.93 -20.50
C LYS A 362 -11.20 -11.45 -20.35
N GLU A 363 -11.89 -12.05 -19.37
CA GLU A 363 -11.89 -13.50 -19.13
C GLU A 363 -12.72 -14.32 -20.15
N ARG A 364 -13.64 -13.70 -20.91
CA ARG A 364 -14.45 -14.43 -21.93
C ARG A 364 -13.79 -14.49 -23.31
N VAL A 365 -12.81 -13.63 -23.61
CA VAL A 365 -12.18 -13.58 -24.94
C VAL A 365 -11.04 -14.59 -25.06
N ASP A 366 -10.41 -14.98 -23.96
CA ASP A 366 -9.35 -15.99 -23.95
C ASP A 366 -9.89 -17.40 -24.26
N LEU A 367 -11.15 -17.71 -23.90
CA LEU A 367 -11.79 -18.97 -24.30
C LEU A 367 -12.07 -19.05 -25.81
N LEU A 368 -12.42 -17.94 -26.47
CA LEU A 368 -12.72 -17.95 -27.92
C LEU A 368 -11.44 -18.03 -28.77
N ARG A 369 -10.32 -17.50 -28.27
CA ARG A 369 -9.00 -17.65 -28.92
C ARG A 369 -8.49 -19.08 -28.88
N ILE A 370 -8.79 -19.83 -27.80
CA ILE A 370 -8.43 -21.25 -27.67
C ILE A 370 -9.20 -22.12 -28.68
N VAL A 371 -10.46 -21.78 -29.01
CA VAL A 371 -11.26 -22.57 -29.96
C VAL A 371 -10.83 -22.34 -31.42
N LEU A 372 -10.32 -21.15 -31.78
CA LEU A 372 -9.92 -20.86 -33.16
C LEU A 372 -8.52 -21.42 -33.51
N VAL A 373 -7.66 -21.64 -32.51
CA VAL A 373 -6.32 -22.25 -32.69
C VAL A 373 -6.41 -23.77 -32.90
N LEU A 374 -7.53 -24.41 -32.55
CA LEU A 374 -7.73 -25.86 -32.69
C LEU A 374 -8.16 -26.32 -34.10
N LEU A 375 -8.34 -25.41 -35.08
CA LEU A 375 -8.89 -25.73 -36.40
C LEU A 375 -7.92 -25.55 -37.59
N LEU A 376 -6.62 -25.30 -37.35
CA LEU A 376 -5.61 -25.30 -38.42
C LEU A 376 -4.74 -26.56 -38.33
N PRO A 377 -4.65 -27.38 -39.40
CA PRO A 377 -3.83 -28.58 -39.39
C PRO A 377 -2.34 -28.20 -39.39
N ALA A 378 -1.62 -28.77 -38.43
CA ALA A 378 -0.19 -28.60 -38.25
C ALA A 378 0.59 -29.10 -39.48
N VAL A 379 1.43 -28.24 -40.05
CA VAL A 379 2.59 -28.67 -40.85
C VAL A 379 3.81 -28.45 -39.98
N SER A 380 4.22 -29.54 -39.33
CA SER A 380 5.42 -29.64 -38.50
C SER A 380 6.62 -29.91 -39.39
N SER A 381 7.62 -29.03 -39.34
CA SER A 381 9.00 -29.35 -39.69
C SER A 381 9.87 -29.04 -38.48
N CYS A 382 10.19 -30.10 -37.75
CA CYS A 382 11.00 -30.12 -36.54
C CYS A 382 12.42 -29.59 -36.76
N LEU A 383 12.81 -28.61 -35.94
CA LEU A 383 14.18 -28.48 -35.42
C LEU A 383 14.07 -28.71 -33.90
N PRO A 384 14.96 -29.52 -33.29
CA PRO A 384 14.81 -29.91 -31.90
C PRO A 384 15.19 -28.74 -30.97
N CYS A 385 14.19 -28.06 -30.42
CA CYS A 385 14.38 -27.36 -29.16
C CYS A 385 14.48 -28.41 -28.06
N ARG A 386 15.66 -28.48 -27.42
CA ARG A 386 15.87 -29.17 -26.15
C ARG A 386 14.71 -28.85 -25.20
N ARG A 387 14.17 -29.89 -24.54
CA ARG A 387 13.47 -29.71 -23.27
C ARG A 387 14.45 -29.04 -22.30
N ARG A 388 14.10 -27.86 -21.80
CA ARG A 388 14.45 -27.43 -20.45
C ARG A 388 13.16 -27.60 -19.65
N ASP A 389 13.05 -28.71 -18.93
CA ASP A 389 12.26 -28.69 -17.71
C ASP A 389 13.12 -27.92 -16.71
N ASP A 390 12.79 -26.66 -16.42
CA ASP A 390 13.17 -26.05 -15.14
C ASP A 390 12.41 -24.73 -14.90
N TYR A 391 11.87 -24.57 -13.70
CA TYR A 391 10.75 -23.71 -13.31
C TYR A 391 10.85 -22.21 -13.67
N ASP A 392 9.87 -21.68 -14.42
CA ASP A 392 9.53 -20.25 -14.43
C ASP A 392 8.64 -19.97 -13.21
N TYR A 393 9.10 -19.15 -12.27
CA TYR A 393 8.28 -18.72 -11.12
C TYR A 393 7.30 -17.62 -11.55
N ASP A 394 6.03 -17.77 -11.21
CA ASP A 394 4.98 -16.78 -11.52
C ASP A 394 4.82 -15.73 -10.40
N SER A 395 5.33 -16.01 -9.20
CA SER A 395 5.16 -15.17 -8.02
C SER A 395 6.19 -15.44 -6.91
N ILE A 396 6.39 -14.46 -6.02
CA ILE A 396 7.24 -14.58 -4.83
C ILE A 396 6.44 -14.28 -3.56
N PHE A 397 6.45 -15.20 -2.59
CA PHE A 397 5.89 -14.97 -1.26
C PHE A 397 7.01 -14.93 -0.23
N SER A 398 7.21 -13.76 0.39
CA SER A 398 8.36 -13.50 1.27
C SER A 398 7.93 -13.30 2.72
N PHE A 399 8.69 -13.87 3.65
CA PHE A 399 8.54 -13.77 5.10
C PHE A 399 9.92 -13.48 5.68
N GLY A 400 10.03 -12.68 6.73
CA GLY A 400 11.33 -12.34 7.30
C GLY A 400 11.31 -11.09 8.16
N ASP A 401 12.47 -10.46 8.26
CA ASP A 401 12.68 -9.27 9.07
C ASP A 401 13.07 -8.03 8.24
N SER A 402 13.86 -7.11 8.80
CA SER A 402 14.32 -5.89 8.14
C SER A 402 15.17 -6.13 6.89
N PHE A 403 15.81 -7.29 6.74
CA PHE A 403 16.60 -7.64 5.55
C PHE A 403 15.74 -7.98 4.33
N ALA A 404 14.47 -8.33 4.56
CA ALA A 404 13.50 -8.62 3.50
C ALA A 404 12.33 -7.62 3.47
N ASP A 405 12.14 -6.76 4.46
CA ASP A 405 10.99 -5.83 4.56
C ASP A 405 10.97 -4.78 3.44
N THR A 406 9.98 -4.88 2.55
CA THR A 406 9.79 -3.94 1.43
C THR A 406 8.85 -2.78 1.75
N GLY A 407 8.41 -2.61 3.01
CA GLY A 407 7.65 -1.46 3.49
C GLY A 407 6.58 -1.71 4.57
N ASN A 408 6.44 -2.94 5.08
CA ASN A 408 5.48 -3.27 6.14
C ASN A 408 5.83 -2.60 7.48
N GLY A 409 7.11 -2.49 7.83
CA GLY A 409 7.56 -1.86 9.06
C GLY A 409 7.11 -0.41 9.20
N ALA A 410 6.92 0.31 8.08
CA ALA A 410 6.36 1.66 8.09
C ALA A 410 4.92 1.71 8.66
N VAL A 411 4.11 0.69 8.35
CA VAL A 411 2.73 0.57 8.86
C VAL A 411 2.75 0.16 10.32
N VAL A 412 3.49 -0.91 10.64
CA VAL A 412 3.55 -1.48 11.98
C VAL A 412 4.07 -0.44 12.98
N PHE A 413 5.15 0.27 12.67
CA PHE A 413 5.71 1.23 13.62
C PHE A 413 4.78 2.43 13.81
N ALA A 414 4.10 2.89 12.75
CA ALA A 414 3.12 3.96 12.84
C ALA A 414 1.93 3.56 13.76
N GLU A 415 1.45 2.32 13.68
CA GLU A 415 0.37 1.80 14.55
C GLU A 415 0.74 1.80 16.04
N HIS A 416 2.03 1.72 16.36
CA HIS A 416 2.54 1.75 17.72
C HIS A 416 3.11 3.12 18.13
N SER A 417 2.91 4.16 17.31
CA SER A 417 3.51 5.50 17.52
C SER A 417 5.03 5.48 17.66
N LEU A 418 5.68 4.54 16.97
CA LEU A 418 7.12 4.37 16.96
C LEU A 418 7.72 5.03 15.71
N PHE A 419 8.88 5.64 15.88
CA PHE A 419 9.64 6.22 14.78
C PHE A 419 10.23 5.11 13.90
N SER A 420 9.98 5.16 12.59
CA SER A 420 10.63 4.28 11.61
C SER A 420 11.69 5.05 10.82
N PRO A 421 13.00 4.80 11.07
CA PRO A 421 14.08 5.44 10.32
C PRO A 421 13.95 5.28 8.81
N ALA A 422 13.56 4.09 8.35
CA ALA A 422 13.43 3.73 6.93
C ALA A 422 12.35 4.52 6.15
N THR A 423 11.56 5.36 6.83
CA THR A 423 10.57 6.26 6.21
C THR A 423 11.07 7.67 5.98
N LYS A 424 12.31 7.99 6.39
CA LYS A 424 12.93 9.32 6.25
C LYS A 424 14.15 9.27 5.33
N PRO A 425 14.49 10.38 4.66
CA PRO A 425 15.80 10.49 4.00
C PRO A 425 16.92 10.22 5.03
N PRO A 426 17.99 9.50 4.65
CA PRO A 426 18.44 9.24 3.29
C PRO A 426 18.11 7.84 2.76
N TYR A 427 17.20 7.08 3.38
CA TYR A 427 16.82 5.76 2.90
C TYR A 427 16.26 5.80 1.47
N GLY A 428 16.57 4.76 0.68
CA GLY A 428 16.19 4.65 -0.72
C GLY A 428 16.88 5.62 -1.69
N MET A 429 17.89 6.39 -1.26
CA MET A 429 18.55 7.41 -2.09
C MET A 429 19.26 6.89 -3.36
N THR A 430 19.75 5.65 -3.41
CA THR A 430 20.54 5.18 -4.57
C THR A 430 19.69 4.67 -5.73
N PHE A 431 18.62 3.93 -5.46
CA PHE A 431 17.77 3.36 -6.50
C PHE A 431 16.39 4.01 -6.60
N PHE A 432 15.69 4.14 -5.47
CA PHE A 432 14.32 4.65 -5.45
C PHE A 432 14.24 6.19 -5.47
N GLY A 433 15.32 6.87 -5.10
CA GLY A 433 15.40 8.32 -4.94
C GLY A 433 14.59 8.88 -3.77
N GLN A 434 13.94 8.02 -2.98
CA GLN A 434 13.12 8.36 -1.82
C GLN A 434 12.94 7.15 -0.89
N PRO A 435 12.59 7.38 0.39
CA PRO A 435 12.33 6.29 1.33
C PRO A 435 11.12 5.46 0.89
N THR A 436 11.27 4.13 0.94
CA THR A 436 10.20 3.16 0.62
C THR A 436 9.85 2.25 1.80
N GLY A 437 10.49 2.44 2.95
CA GLY A 437 10.39 1.55 4.11
C GLY A 437 11.41 0.39 4.11
N ARG A 438 12.22 0.23 3.06
CA ARG A 438 13.36 -0.70 3.04
C ARG A 438 14.49 -0.21 3.93
N ASN A 439 15.09 -1.10 4.72
CA ASN A 439 16.23 -0.80 5.58
C ASN A 439 17.56 -0.79 4.80
N SER A 440 17.64 0.08 3.78
CA SER A 440 18.82 0.28 2.96
C SER A 440 18.79 1.63 2.25
N ASN A 441 19.93 2.03 1.67
CA ASN A 441 19.97 3.14 0.72
C ASN A 441 19.26 2.82 -0.61
N GLY A 442 18.85 1.57 -0.86
CA GLY A 442 18.16 1.19 -2.10
C GLY A 442 17.45 -0.17 -2.03
N ARG A 443 17.72 -1.03 -3.02
CA ARG A 443 17.14 -2.38 -3.15
C ARG A 443 17.69 -3.36 -2.11
N LEU A 444 16.85 -4.33 -1.71
CA LEU A 444 17.20 -5.47 -0.86
C LEU A 444 17.51 -6.72 -1.72
N ILE A 445 18.01 -7.79 -1.10
CA ILE A 445 18.28 -9.07 -1.79
C ILE A 445 17.03 -9.57 -2.54
N ILE A 446 15.86 -9.51 -1.92
CA ILE A 446 14.60 -9.96 -2.51
C ILE A 446 14.21 -9.17 -3.76
N ASP A 447 14.60 -7.89 -3.85
CA ASP A 447 14.34 -7.07 -5.04
C ASP A 447 15.22 -7.50 -6.21
N PHE A 448 16.49 -7.82 -5.97
CA PHE A 448 17.40 -8.35 -6.98
C PHE A 448 16.98 -9.75 -7.45
N ILE A 449 16.49 -10.59 -6.54
CA ILE A 449 15.92 -11.90 -6.89
C ILE A 449 14.71 -11.72 -7.80
N ALA A 450 13.75 -10.86 -7.42
CA ALA A 450 12.56 -10.60 -8.23
C ALA A 450 12.93 -10.07 -9.63
N GLU A 451 13.84 -9.12 -9.71
CA GLU A 451 14.32 -8.54 -10.98
C GLU A 451 14.92 -9.62 -11.89
N LYS A 452 15.74 -10.52 -11.35
CA LYS A 452 16.43 -11.57 -12.11
C LYS A 452 15.49 -12.70 -12.55
N LEU A 453 14.43 -12.93 -11.81
CA LEU A 453 13.34 -13.84 -12.19
C LEU A 453 12.33 -13.19 -13.15
N GLY A 454 12.51 -11.91 -13.52
CA GLY A 454 11.58 -11.19 -14.40
C GLY A 454 10.23 -10.85 -13.74
N LEU A 455 10.17 -10.87 -12.40
CA LEU A 455 9.00 -10.55 -11.61
C LEU A 455 9.02 -9.09 -11.12
N PRO A 456 7.86 -8.47 -10.86
CA PRO A 456 7.83 -7.16 -10.21
C PRO A 456 8.41 -7.24 -8.81
N PHE A 457 8.88 -6.09 -8.28
CA PHE A 457 9.27 -6.02 -6.87
C PHE A 457 8.14 -6.45 -5.96
N VAL A 458 8.49 -7.26 -4.96
CA VAL A 458 7.50 -7.94 -4.12
C VAL A 458 6.80 -6.91 -3.20
N PRO A 459 5.49 -6.68 -3.37
CA PRO A 459 4.79 -5.63 -2.65
C PRO A 459 4.63 -5.97 -1.16
N PRO A 460 4.80 -5.00 -0.24
CA PRO A 460 4.57 -5.22 1.19
C PRO A 460 3.07 -5.45 1.48
N TYR A 461 2.75 -6.55 2.16
CA TYR A 461 1.37 -6.97 2.46
C TYR A 461 0.53 -5.90 3.18
N LEU A 462 1.10 -5.20 4.15
CA LEU A 462 0.41 -4.20 4.96
C LEU A 462 0.38 -2.81 4.31
N ALA A 463 1.35 -2.51 3.45
CA ALA A 463 1.59 -1.18 2.89
C ALA A 463 1.18 -1.03 1.40
N HIS A 464 0.85 -2.14 0.73
CA HIS A 464 0.51 -2.15 -0.69
C HIS A 464 -0.99 -2.23 -0.94
N ASN A 465 -1.48 -1.32 -1.77
CA ASN A 465 -2.84 -1.32 -2.30
C ASN A 465 -2.82 -1.91 -3.71
N GLY A 466 -2.99 -3.22 -3.84
CA GLY A 466 -2.95 -3.86 -5.15
C GLY A 466 -3.12 -5.37 -5.11
N CYS A 467 -3.04 -5.96 -6.30
CA CYS A 467 -3.19 -7.40 -6.49
C CYS A 467 -1.91 -8.14 -6.07
N PHE A 468 -2.06 -9.16 -5.24
CA PHE A 468 -0.96 -10.01 -4.79
C PHE A 468 -0.76 -11.28 -5.63
N ARG A 469 -1.36 -11.37 -6.83
CA ARG A 469 -1.24 -12.55 -7.72
C ARG A 469 0.20 -12.83 -8.17
N GLN A 470 1.07 -11.82 -8.20
CA GLN A 470 2.49 -11.97 -8.53
C GLN A 470 3.38 -12.04 -7.28
N GLY A 471 2.78 -12.15 -6.09
CA GLY A 471 3.51 -12.26 -4.84
C GLY A 471 3.12 -11.21 -3.79
N ALA A 472 3.51 -11.48 -2.55
CA ALA A 472 3.34 -10.60 -1.40
C ALA A 472 4.52 -10.77 -0.44
N ASN A 473 4.93 -9.67 0.19
CA ASN A 473 5.97 -9.67 1.20
C ASN A 473 5.35 -9.41 2.58
N PHE A 474 5.54 -10.34 3.50
CA PHE A 474 5.07 -10.28 4.88
C PHE A 474 6.17 -9.93 5.88
N ALA A 475 7.43 -9.78 5.42
CA ALA A 475 8.56 -9.44 6.27
C ALA A 475 8.36 -8.08 6.94
N VAL A 476 8.79 -7.94 8.19
CA VAL A 476 8.66 -6.70 8.98
C VAL A 476 9.96 -6.40 9.70
N ALA A 477 10.44 -5.16 9.62
CA ALA A 477 11.59 -4.70 10.39
C ALA A 477 11.46 -5.00 11.89
N GLY A 478 12.45 -5.70 12.46
CA GLY A 478 12.46 -6.11 13.86
C GLY A 478 11.70 -7.41 14.17
N ALA A 479 11.13 -8.09 13.17
CA ALA A 479 10.45 -9.36 13.37
C ALA A 479 11.40 -10.46 13.89
N THR A 480 10.86 -11.31 14.77
CA THR A 480 11.56 -12.45 15.38
C THR A 480 11.01 -13.78 14.85
N SER A 481 11.80 -14.83 15.01
CA SER A 481 11.35 -16.20 14.75
C SER A 481 10.36 -16.62 15.83
N LEU A 482 10.77 -16.45 17.09
CA LEU A 482 9.96 -16.72 18.28
C LEU A 482 8.92 -15.61 18.49
N ASP A 483 7.83 -15.92 19.18
CA ASP A 483 6.77 -14.95 19.44
C ASP A 483 7.23 -13.85 20.43
N ALA A 484 6.65 -12.66 20.29
CA ALA A 484 6.99 -11.50 21.13
C ALA A 484 6.90 -11.78 22.64
N SER A 485 5.99 -12.67 23.05
CA SER A 485 5.84 -13.12 24.45
C SER A 485 7.07 -13.80 25.01
N PHE A 486 7.92 -14.42 24.19
CA PHE A 486 9.18 -15.01 24.65
C PHE A 486 10.13 -13.95 25.23
N PHE A 487 10.06 -12.71 24.74
CA PHE A 487 10.95 -11.62 25.11
C PHE A 487 10.38 -10.73 26.23
N SER A 488 9.16 -10.99 26.71
CA SER A 488 8.47 -10.14 27.70
C SER A 488 9.26 -9.95 28.98
N ASP A 489 10.02 -10.97 29.37
CA ASP A 489 10.73 -11.02 30.65
C ASP A 489 12.12 -10.37 30.58
N ILE A 490 12.55 -9.92 29.40
CA ILE A 490 13.82 -9.20 29.22
C ILE A 490 13.57 -7.71 29.53
N PRO A 491 14.09 -7.18 30.66
CA PRO A 491 13.78 -5.82 31.08
C PRO A 491 14.23 -4.80 30.04
N GLY A 492 13.32 -3.88 29.69
CA GLY A 492 13.61 -2.84 28.71
C GLY A 492 13.61 -3.31 27.24
N VAL A 493 13.48 -4.61 26.94
CA VAL A 493 13.41 -5.14 25.57
C VAL A 493 12.01 -5.63 25.24
N GLY A 494 11.36 -6.36 26.15
CA GLY A 494 10.05 -6.98 25.89
C GLY A 494 8.95 -6.00 25.46
N LYS A 495 9.07 -4.72 25.82
CA LYS A 495 8.15 -3.64 25.41
C LYS A 495 8.38 -3.14 23.97
N PHE A 496 9.54 -3.41 23.39
CA PHE A 496 9.91 -2.97 22.04
C PHE A 496 9.75 -4.08 20.99
N VAL A 497 9.65 -5.35 21.40
CA VAL A 497 9.40 -6.46 20.48
C VAL A 497 7.92 -6.46 20.09
N LEU A 498 7.64 -6.08 18.85
CA LEU A 498 6.27 -6.00 18.32
C LEU A 498 5.75 -7.38 17.88
N ASN A 499 4.44 -7.55 17.92
CA ASN A 499 3.78 -8.81 17.55
C ASN A 499 3.78 -9.04 16.03
N THR A 500 4.94 -9.37 15.46
CA THR A 500 5.19 -9.52 14.02
C THR A 500 6.08 -10.73 13.70
N SER A 501 6.10 -11.71 14.61
CA SER A 501 6.92 -12.91 14.51
C SER A 501 6.60 -13.75 13.27
N SER A 502 7.46 -14.74 12.99
CA SER A 502 7.24 -15.69 11.89
C SER A 502 5.83 -16.30 11.90
N SER A 503 5.28 -16.62 13.08
CA SER A 503 3.93 -17.17 13.23
C SER A 503 2.84 -16.17 12.81
N VAL A 504 3.00 -14.90 13.16
CA VAL A 504 2.08 -13.81 12.79
C VAL A 504 2.11 -13.58 11.28
N GLN A 505 3.30 -13.51 10.67
CA GLN A 505 3.44 -13.33 9.22
C GLN A 505 2.81 -14.49 8.44
N LEU A 506 2.98 -15.71 8.94
CA LEU A 506 2.32 -16.90 8.39
C LEU A 506 0.79 -16.88 8.56
N GLY A 507 0.27 -16.19 9.58
CA GLY A 507 -1.16 -15.93 9.77
C GLY A 507 -1.69 -14.87 8.80
N TRP A 508 -0.89 -13.85 8.49
CA TRP A 508 -1.21 -12.88 7.43
C TRP A 508 -1.27 -13.54 6.06
N PHE A 509 -0.33 -14.45 5.76
CA PHE A 509 -0.41 -15.27 4.55
C PHE A 509 -1.68 -16.14 4.52
N ASP A 510 -2.06 -16.74 5.65
CA ASP A 510 -3.35 -17.45 5.76
C ASP A 510 -4.54 -16.58 5.43
N SER A 511 -4.50 -15.32 5.84
CA SER A 511 -5.54 -14.34 5.58
C SER A 511 -5.58 -13.90 4.12
N LEU A 512 -4.43 -13.86 3.45
CA LEU A 512 -4.31 -13.48 2.03
C LEU A 512 -4.76 -14.58 1.07
N LYS A 513 -4.47 -15.85 1.37
CA LYS A 513 -4.69 -17.01 0.48
C LYS A 513 -6.05 -17.04 -0.24
N PRO A 514 -7.20 -16.81 0.42
CA PRO A 514 -8.50 -16.86 -0.24
C PRO A 514 -8.67 -15.84 -1.38
N SER A 515 -7.89 -14.75 -1.38
CA SER A 515 -7.89 -13.75 -2.47
C SER A 515 -7.02 -14.14 -3.67
N LEU A 516 -6.12 -15.11 -3.49
CA LEU A 516 -5.19 -15.56 -4.53
C LEU A 516 -5.77 -16.74 -5.32
N CYS A 517 -6.45 -17.65 -4.63
CA CYS A 517 -6.87 -18.95 -5.15
C CYS A 517 -8.04 -19.50 -4.31
N SER A 518 -9.07 -20.07 -4.96
CA SER A 518 -10.17 -20.75 -4.28
C SER A 518 -10.99 -21.58 -5.29
N PRO A 519 -11.12 -22.91 -5.11
CA PRO A 519 -10.95 -23.70 -3.88
C PRO A 519 -9.51 -24.21 -3.64
N ALA A 520 -9.27 -24.90 -2.51
CA ALA A 520 -7.94 -25.31 -2.03
C ALA A 520 -7.04 -26.05 -3.04
N GLN A 521 -7.62 -26.74 -4.02
CA GLN A 521 -6.85 -27.40 -5.09
C GLN A 521 -6.20 -26.38 -6.04
N GLU A 522 -6.91 -25.31 -6.39
CA GLU A 522 -6.38 -24.20 -7.18
C GLU A 522 -5.21 -23.51 -6.46
N CYS A 523 -5.26 -23.46 -5.13
CA CYS A 523 -4.16 -22.91 -4.33
C CYS A 523 -2.87 -23.71 -4.45
N LYS A 524 -2.95 -25.05 -4.45
CA LYS A 524 -1.76 -25.88 -4.64
C LYS A 524 -1.13 -25.61 -5.99
N ASP A 525 -1.93 -25.63 -7.06
CA ASP A 525 -1.42 -25.41 -8.42
C ASP A 525 -0.82 -24.00 -8.60
N PHE A 526 -1.41 -22.99 -7.95
CA PHE A 526 -0.86 -21.65 -7.90
C PHE A 526 0.48 -21.60 -7.16
N PHE A 527 0.55 -22.13 -5.93
CA PHE A 527 1.76 -22.10 -5.11
C PHE A 527 2.86 -23.05 -5.59
N HIS A 528 2.54 -24.04 -6.44
CA HIS A 528 3.53 -24.87 -7.12
C HIS A 528 4.46 -24.05 -8.03
N LYS A 529 3.98 -22.91 -8.54
CA LYS A 529 4.76 -22.00 -9.39
C LYS A 529 5.26 -20.76 -8.65
N SER A 530 5.15 -20.75 -7.32
CA SER A 530 5.63 -19.65 -6.48
C SER A 530 6.98 -19.99 -5.88
N LEU A 531 7.85 -18.98 -5.79
CA LEU A 531 9.04 -19.03 -4.94
C LEU A 531 8.68 -18.53 -3.55
N PHE A 532 8.87 -19.35 -2.53
CA PHE A 532 8.73 -18.92 -1.14
C PHE A 532 10.09 -18.50 -0.58
N PHE A 533 10.12 -17.38 0.13
CA PHE A 533 11.32 -16.85 0.78
C PHE A 533 11.06 -16.79 2.29
N MET A 534 11.75 -17.60 3.07
CA MET A 534 11.52 -17.80 4.51
C MET A 534 12.69 -17.27 5.34
N GLY A 535 12.90 -15.96 5.33
CA GLY A 535 13.90 -15.30 6.15
C GLY A 535 14.21 -13.87 5.74
N GLU A 536 15.17 -13.21 6.39
CA GLU A 536 16.08 -13.79 7.38
C GLU A 536 15.47 -13.75 8.77
N PHE A 537 15.44 -14.91 9.44
CA PHE A 537 14.87 -15.07 10.77
C PHE A 537 15.98 -15.47 11.74
N GLY A 538 15.98 -14.90 12.96
CA GLY A 538 16.95 -15.19 14.01
C GLY A 538 17.82 -14.01 14.41
N VAL A 539 18.11 -13.07 13.52
CA VAL A 539 18.96 -11.90 13.83
C VAL A 539 18.38 -11.13 15.01
N ASN A 540 17.09 -10.81 14.95
CA ASN A 540 16.42 -10.05 16.00
C ASN A 540 16.22 -10.88 17.27
N ASP A 541 16.01 -12.19 17.17
CA ASP A 541 15.90 -13.09 18.34
C ASP A 541 17.17 -12.99 19.21
N TYR A 542 18.34 -12.99 18.58
CA TYR A 542 19.62 -12.87 19.28
C TYR A 542 19.91 -11.44 19.70
N SER A 543 19.67 -10.46 18.82
CA SER A 543 19.95 -9.04 19.08
C SER A 543 19.11 -8.47 20.22
N PHE A 544 17.85 -8.89 20.37
CA PHE A 544 17.04 -8.53 21.52
C PHE A 544 17.50 -9.22 22.80
N SER A 545 17.94 -10.48 22.70
CA SER A 545 18.32 -11.27 23.86
C SER A 545 19.62 -10.81 24.54
N VAL A 546 20.59 -10.30 23.78
CA VAL A 546 21.89 -9.86 24.32
C VAL A 546 21.81 -8.66 25.28
N PHE A 547 20.69 -7.94 25.32
CA PHE A 547 20.47 -6.86 26.28
C PHE A 547 20.19 -7.35 27.72
N GLY A 548 19.78 -8.61 27.89
CA GLY A 548 19.48 -9.17 29.21
C GLY A 548 19.99 -10.59 29.45
N LYS A 549 20.69 -11.17 28.49
CA LYS A 549 21.26 -12.52 28.56
C LYS A 549 22.74 -12.52 28.18
N THR A 550 23.51 -13.41 28.79
CA THR A 550 24.90 -13.68 28.42
C THR A 550 24.98 -14.33 27.04
N PRO A 551 26.11 -14.23 26.32
CA PRO A 551 26.29 -14.91 25.03
C PRO A 551 26.01 -16.43 25.07
N LEU A 552 26.32 -17.09 26.20
CA LEU A 552 26.04 -18.53 26.39
C LEU A 552 24.53 -18.81 26.49
N GLU A 553 23.78 -17.96 27.19
CA GLU A 553 22.32 -18.04 27.27
C GLU A 553 21.63 -17.67 25.96
N VAL A 554 22.20 -16.76 25.16
CA VAL A 554 21.71 -16.49 23.81
C VAL A 554 21.97 -17.68 22.90
N ARG A 555 23.15 -18.30 22.99
CA ARG A 555 23.51 -19.50 22.24
C ARG A 555 22.55 -20.68 22.52
N SER A 556 22.03 -20.81 23.75
CA SER A 556 21.11 -21.91 24.10
C SER A 556 19.74 -21.80 23.43
N MET A 557 19.36 -20.62 22.94
CA MET A 557 18.10 -20.41 22.21
C MET A 557 18.16 -20.81 20.73
N VAL A 558 19.37 -21.01 20.19
CA VAL A 558 19.57 -21.30 18.76
C VAL A 558 18.75 -22.51 18.27
N PRO A 559 18.66 -23.64 18.99
CA PRO A 559 17.85 -24.77 18.57
C PRO A 559 16.36 -24.44 18.42
N ASP A 560 15.79 -23.62 19.31
CA ASP A 560 14.36 -23.25 19.27
C ASP A 560 14.05 -22.32 18.10
N VAL A 561 14.95 -21.37 17.82
CA VAL A 561 14.87 -20.49 16.66
C VAL A 561 14.92 -21.31 15.35
N VAL A 562 15.93 -22.17 15.21
CA VAL A 562 16.10 -23.02 14.02
C VAL A 562 14.92 -23.96 13.82
N LYS A 563 14.43 -24.58 14.90
CA LYS A 563 13.24 -25.44 14.87
C LYS A 563 12.00 -24.68 14.40
N THR A 564 11.85 -23.42 14.80
CA THR A 564 10.73 -22.58 14.38
C THR A 564 10.79 -22.30 12.88
N ILE A 565 11.97 -21.91 12.37
CA ILE A 565 12.20 -21.67 10.93
C ILE A 565 11.96 -22.94 10.10
N SER A 566 12.48 -24.09 10.54
CA SER A 566 12.29 -25.36 9.82
C SER A 566 10.83 -25.81 9.86
N SER A 567 10.13 -25.62 10.97
CA SER A 567 8.71 -25.98 11.10
C SER A 567 7.83 -25.08 10.23
N ALA A 568 8.14 -23.78 10.16
CA ALA A 568 7.47 -22.84 9.27
C ALA A 568 7.66 -23.24 7.78
N THR A 569 8.89 -23.62 7.41
CA THR A 569 9.23 -24.14 6.09
C THR A 569 8.45 -25.43 5.76
N GLU A 570 8.43 -26.41 6.67
CA GLU A 570 7.64 -27.63 6.45
C GLU A 570 6.13 -27.34 6.36
N ARG A 571 5.61 -26.36 7.11
CA ARG A 571 4.19 -25.99 7.08
C ARG A 571 3.78 -25.50 5.69
N ILE A 572 4.53 -24.56 5.08
CA ILE A 572 4.20 -24.04 3.74
C ILE A 572 4.31 -25.12 2.66
N ILE A 573 5.22 -26.09 2.83
CA ILE A 573 5.33 -27.25 1.95
C ILE A 573 4.10 -28.15 2.10
N LYS A 574 3.84 -28.65 3.31
CA LYS A 574 2.81 -29.68 3.57
C LYS A 574 1.39 -29.15 3.37
N ARG A 575 1.13 -27.93 3.81
CA ARG A 575 -0.23 -27.38 3.87
C ARG A 575 -0.56 -26.55 2.65
N ASP A 576 0.40 -25.78 2.14
CA ASP A 576 0.17 -24.78 1.10
C ASP A 576 0.70 -25.25 -0.28
N GLY A 577 1.46 -26.35 -0.32
CA GLY A 577 1.90 -26.98 -1.56
C GLY A 577 3.18 -26.38 -2.15
N ALA A 578 3.92 -25.57 -1.40
CA ALA A 578 5.13 -24.92 -1.92
C ALA A 578 6.11 -25.93 -2.55
N LYS A 579 6.55 -25.64 -3.79
CA LYS A 579 7.52 -26.47 -4.54
C LYS A 579 8.93 -25.91 -4.61
N ALA A 580 9.10 -24.62 -4.30
CA ALA A 580 10.39 -23.99 -4.14
C ALA A 580 10.40 -23.09 -2.92
N VAL A 581 11.39 -23.28 -2.05
CA VAL A 581 11.56 -22.48 -0.83
C VAL A 581 13.02 -22.10 -0.65
N VAL A 582 13.32 -20.81 -0.53
CA VAL A 582 14.63 -20.28 -0.14
C VAL A 582 14.60 -19.99 1.36
N VAL A 583 15.56 -20.55 2.09
CA VAL A 583 15.72 -20.36 3.53
C VAL A 583 17.12 -19.81 3.77
N PRO A 584 17.25 -18.48 3.94
CA PRO A 584 18.55 -17.87 4.17
C PRO A 584 19.03 -18.11 5.61
N GLY A 585 20.34 -18.25 5.76
CA GLY A 585 21.01 -18.15 7.06
C GLY A 585 21.14 -16.70 7.53
N ILE A 586 21.75 -16.50 8.69
CA ILE A 586 21.99 -15.17 9.25
C ILE A 586 23.41 -14.65 8.90
N PRO A 587 23.61 -13.32 8.79
CA PRO A 587 24.92 -12.75 8.51
C PRO A 587 25.87 -12.88 9.72
N PRO A 588 27.18 -12.57 9.57
CA PRO A 588 28.11 -12.57 10.70
C PRO A 588 27.76 -11.46 11.71
N LEU A 589 27.02 -11.83 12.76
CA LEU A 589 26.53 -10.91 13.79
C LEU A 589 27.67 -10.12 14.44
N GLY A 590 28.85 -10.71 14.60
CA GLY A 590 30.01 -10.06 15.19
C GLY A 590 30.63 -8.98 14.31
N CYS A 591 30.32 -8.96 13.02
CA CYS A 591 30.75 -7.91 12.09
C CYS A 591 29.73 -6.77 12.00
N MET A 592 28.54 -6.92 12.58
CA MET A 592 27.50 -5.89 12.50
C MET A 592 27.89 -4.66 13.33
N PRO A 593 27.88 -3.44 12.74
CA PRO A 593 28.25 -2.21 13.45
C PRO A 593 27.50 -1.94 14.77
N PRO A 594 26.19 -2.23 14.90
CA PRO A 594 25.49 -2.10 16.18
C PRO A 594 26.11 -2.95 17.28
N ASN A 595 26.44 -4.22 17.00
CA ASN A 595 27.05 -5.12 17.98
C ASN A 595 28.46 -4.66 18.36
N LEU A 596 29.26 -4.25 17.37
CA LEU A 596 30.61 -3.73 17.57
C LEU A 596 30.63 -2.45 18.41
N ALA A 597 29.64 -1.57 18.24
CA ALA A 597 29.53 -0.31 18.97
C ALA A 597 28.98 -0.50 20.40
N MET A 598 28.00 -1.39 20.57
CA MET A 598 27.28 -1.55 21.83
C MET A 598 27.89 -2.60 22.76
N PHE A 599 28.59 -3.60 22.22
CA PHE A 599 29.19 -4.69 22.98
C PHE A 599 30.68 -4.87 22.67
N PRO A 600 31.50 -3.81 22.75
CA PRO A 600 32.93 -3.93 22.48
C PRO A 600 33.60 -4.84 23.53
N SER A 601 34.46 -5.75 23.07
CA SER A 601 35.32 -6.53 23.97
C SER A 601 36.47 -5.67 24.50
N THR A 602 36.76 -5.77 25.79
CA THR A 602 37.96 -5.20 26.42
C THR A 602 39.20 -6.07 26.22
N ASP A 603 39.01 -7.36 25.93
CA ASP A 603 40.07 -8.29 25.57
C ASP A 603 40.27 -8.28 24.03
N PRO A 604 41.47 -7.93 23.51
CA PRO A 604 41.78 -8.05 22.09
C PRO A 604 41.53 -9.44 21.51
N ALA A 605 41.66 -10.50 22.31
CA ALA A 605 41.36 -11.87 21.88
C ALA A 605 39.85 -12.11 21.64
N GLY A 606 38.98 -11.22 22.10
CA GLY A 606 37.54 -11.24 21.80
C GLY A 606 37.20 -10.85 20.36
N TYR A 607 38.17 -10.34 19.59
CA TYR A 607 38.03 -10.05 18.17
C TYR A 607 38.72 -11.11 17.30
N GLU A 608 38.14 -11.40 16.15
CA GLU A 608 38.74 -12.28 15.15
C GLU A 608 39.92 -11.58 14.44
N PRO A 609 41.11 -12.21 14.42
CA PRO A 609 42.25 -11.70 13.67
C PRO A 609 41.91 -11.55 12.18
N GLY A 610 42.21 -10.39 11.61
CA GLY A 610 42.02 -10.10 10.18
C GLY A 610 40.65 -9.52 9.80
N THR A 611 39.58 -9.78 10.55
CA THR A 611 38.25 -9.19 10.29
C THR A 611 37.88 -8.09 11.28
N GLY A 612 38.38 -8.16 12.52
CA GLY A 612 37.99 -7.24 13.59
C GLY A 612 36.55 -7.44 14.08
N CYS A 613 35.91 -8.55 13.74
CA CYS A 613 34.57 -8.90 14.18
C CYS A 613 34.59 -9.54 15.59
N LEU A 614 33.50 -9.39 16.34
CA LEU A 614 33.35 -10.00 17.67
C LEU A 614 33.18 -11.52 17.55
N ARG A 615 34.16 -12.28 18.05
CA ARG A 615 34.19 -13.75 17.92
C ARG A 615 32.94 -14.42 18.48
N GLN A 616 32.56 -14.07 19.70
CA GLN A 616 31.41 -14.68 20.40
C GLN A 616 30.06 -14.50 19.67
N PHE A 617 29.87 -13.38 18.97
CA PHE A 617 28.66 -13.14 18.18
C PHE A 617 28.69 -13.92 16.86
N ASN A 618 29.86 -13.99 16.20
CA ASN A 618 30.04 -14.83 15.03
C ASN A 618 29.87 -16.32 15.35
N GLU A 619 30.29 -16.80 16.52
CA GLU A 619 30.08 -18.18 16.97
C GLU A 619 28.59 -18.54 17.14
N ILE A 620 27.75 -17.59 17.52
CA ILE A 620 26.28 -17.77 17.55
C ILE A 620 25.75 -17.89 16.12
N ALA A 621 26.18 -17.02 15.21
CA ALA A 621 25.77 -17.05 13.81
C ALA A 621 26.20 -18.34 13.10
N VAL A 622 27.44 -18.78 13.29
CA VAL A 622 27.97 -20.04 12.76
C VAL A 622 27.17 -21.22 13.31
N TYR A 623 26.85 -21.22 14.60
CA TYR A 623 26.07 -22.29 15.21
C TYR A 623 24.63 -22.34 14.69
N HIS A 624 23.97 -21.19 14.56
CA HIS A 624 22.66 -21.08 13.91
C HIS A 624 22.70 -21.64 12.49
N ASN A 625 23.63 -21.15 11.67
CA ASN A 625 23.72 -21.53 10.27
C ASN A 625 24.04 -23.02 10.09
N THR A 626 24.85 -23.59 10.98
CA THR A 626 25.13 -25.04 10.99
C THR A 626 23.87 -25.85 11.29
N LEU A 627 23.15 -25.51 12.36
CA LEU A 627 21.92 -26.22 12.71
C LEU A 627 20.81 -26.02 11.68
N LEU A 628 20.71 -24.83 11.08
CA LEU A 628 19.75 -24.53 10.04
C LEU A 628 20.01 -25.34 8.78
N GLN A 629 21.27 -25.47 8.34
CA GLN A 629 21.64 -26.34 7.22
C GLN A 629 21.24 -27.80 7.47
N ASP A 630 21.48 -28.32 8.67
CA ASP A 630 21.08 -29.69 9.02
C ASP A 630 19.56 -29.86 9.09
N ALA A 631 18.84 -28.85 9.61
CA ALA A 631 17.38 -28.83 9.58
C ALA A 631 16.84 -28.80 8.14
N ILE A 632 17.42 -27.98 7.26
CA ILE A 632 17.05 -27.91 5.83
C ILE A 632 17.33 -29.23 5.13
N LYS A 633 18.47 -29.89 5.37
CA LYS A 633 18.75 -31.24 4.84
C LYS A 633 17.68 -32.25 5.27
N ASN A 634 17.19 -32.16 6.50
CA ASN A 634 16.08 -33.00 6.95
C ASN A 634 14.77 -32.69 6.22
N VAL A 635 14.45 -31.40 6.01
CA VAL A 635 13.27 -31.00 5.20
C VAL A 635 13.41 -31.53 3.77
N GLN A 636 14.56 -31.36 3.12
CA GLN A 636 14.84 -31.88 1.77
C GLN A 636 14.66 -33.40 1.70
N LYS A 637 15.15 -34.14 2.70
CA LYS A 637 14.98 -35.61 2.79
C LYS A 637 13.52 -36.01 2.96
N ASN A 638 12.74 -35.24 3.72
CA ASN A 638 11.32 -35.51 3.97
C ASN A 638 10.42 -35.08 2.81
N HIS A 639 10.91 -34.18 1.95
CA HIS A 639 10.19 -33.59 0.82
C HIS A 639 11.04 -33.61 -0.46
N PRO A 640 11.39 -34.80 -0.99
CA PRO A 640 12.29 -34.93 -2.14
C PRO A 640 11.72 -34.35 -3.43
N ASP A 641 10.41 -34.07 -3.47
CA ASP A 641 9.67 -33.46 -4.56
C ASP A 641 9.58 -31.92 -4.46
N VAL A 642 10.32 -31.32 -3.53
CA VAL A 642 10.35 -29.88 -3.26
C VAL A 642 11.78 -29.37 -3.27
N ARG A 643 12.02 -28.27 -3.98
CA ARG A 643 13.30 -27.58 -4.03
C ARG A 643 13.45 -26.64 -2.83
N VAL A 644 14.02 -27.15 -1.73
CA VAL A 644 14.36 -26.33 -0.55
C VAL A 644 15.83 -25.92 -0.63
N ILE A 645 16.12 -24.63 -0.62
CA ILE A 645 17.44 -24.06 -0.90
C ILE A 645 17.92 -23.35 0.36
N TYR A 646 19.07 -23.76 0.88
CA TYR A 646 19.79 -22.96 1.87
C TYR A 646 20.53 -21.82 1.15
N ALA A 647 20.27 -20.59 1.58
CA ALA A 647 20.96 -19.41 1.06
C ALA A 647 21.99 -18.92 2.09
N ASP A 648 23.28 -19.03 1.73
CA ASP A 648 24.38 -18.65 2.62
C ASP A 648 24.55 -17.12 2.65
N PHE A 649 24.15 -16.52 3.77
CA PHE A 649 24.35 -15.10 4.01
C PHE A 649 25.68 -14.78 4.70
N PHE A 650 26.29 -15.75 5.38
CA PHE A 650 27.44 -15.51 6.24
C PHE A 650 28.73 -15.39 5.45
N THR A 651 29.00 -16.38 4.57
CA THR A 651 30.27 -16.47 3.87
C THR A 651 30.53 -15.30 2.92
N PRO A 652 29.56 -14.83 2.10
CA PRO A 652 29.78 -13.69 1.21
C PRO A 652 30.18 -12.43 1.97
N VAL A 653 29.54 -12.18 3.13
CA VAL A 653 29.84 -11.02 3.97
C VAL A 653 31.24 -11.12 4.57
N ILE A 654 31.65 -12.29 5.08
CA ILE A 654 33.02 -12.49 5.58
C ILE A 654 34.06 -12.28 4.47
N ARG A 655 33.80 -12.75 3.25
CA ARG A 655 34.71 -12.51 2.10
C ARG A 655 34.86 -11.03 1.80
N ILE A 656 33.77 -10.28 1.82
CA ILE A 656 33.79 -8.82 1.65
C ILE A 656 34.62 -8.17 2.77
N VAL A 657 34.39 -8.55 4.03
CA VAL A 657 35.12 -8.01 5.19
C VAL A 657 36.63 -8.31 5.11
N GLN A 658 37.01 -9.51 4.68
CA GLN A 658 38.42 -9.90 4.56
C GLN A 658 39.15 -9.25 3.39
N SER A 659 38.44 -8.87 2.33
CA SER A 659 39.05 -8.39 1.08
C SER A 659 38.21 -7.31 0.39
N PRO A 660 37.92 -6.18 1.09
CA PRO A 660 36.93 -5.20 0.64
C PRO A 660 37.24 -4.60 -0.74
N GLY A 661 38.51 -4.30 -1.02
CA GLY A 661 38.94 -3.74 -2.30
C GLY A 661 38.66 -4.64 -3.51
N THR A 662 38.58 -5.96 -3.33
CA THR A 662 38.24 -6.91 -4.42
C THR A 662 36.80 -6.75 -4.88
N PHE A 663 35.93 -6.26 -3.98
CA PHE A 663 34.50 -6.07 -4.22
C PHE A 663 34.14 -4.59 -4.39
N GLY A 664 35.12 -3.70 -4.49
CA GLY A 664 34.89 -2.25 -4.66
C GLY A 664 34.55 -1.50 -3.36
N PHE A 665 34.74 -2.12 -2.19
CA PHE A 665 34.49 -1.48 -0.90
C PHE A 665 35.75 -0.85 -0.30
N THR A 666 35.56 0.18 0.52
CA THR A 666 36.63 0.86 1.26
C THR A 666 37.21 -0.02 2.37
N SER A 667 38.42 0.30 2.83
CA SER A 667 39.10 -0.44 3.89
C SER A 667 38.45 -0.28 5.27
N ASP A 668 37.64 0.76 5.48
CA ASP A 668 36.88 0.96 6.73
C ASP A 668 35.56 0.16 6.69
N ILE A 669 35.68 -1.14 6.42
CA ILE A 669 34.59 -2.00 5.97
C ILE A 669 33.48 -2.22 7.01
N LEU A 670 33.80 -2.04 8.29
CA LEU A 670 32.88 -2.19 9.41
C LEU A 670 32.20 -0.87 9.81
N ARG A 671 32.46 0.23 9.09
CA ARG A 671 31.86 1.53 9.36
C ARG A 671 30.58 1.71 8.55
N CYS A 672 29.51 2.18 9.20
CA CYS A 672 28.26 2.53 8.52
C CYS A 672 28.44 3.76 7.62
N CYS A 673 27.89 3.71 6.41
CA CYS A 673 27.80 4.88 5.55
C CYS A 673 26.89 5.96 6.18
N CYS A 674 25.79 5.57 6.80
CA CYS A 674 24.80 6.45 7.42
C CYS A 674 24.66 6.21 8.92
N GLY A 675 24.78 7.27 9.71
CA GLY A 675 24.69 7.22 11.16
C GLY A 675 25.52 8.32 11.79
N GLY A 676 25.83 8.21 13.08
CA GLY A 676 26.54 9.27 13.81
C GLY A 676 27.49 8.73 14.87
N GLY A 677 28.67 9.36 14.97
CA GLY A 677 29.59 9.19 16.09
C GLY A 677 30.37 7.86 16.13
N GLY A 678 31.45 7.86 16.92
CA GLY A 678 32.25 6.67 17.21
C GLY A 678 33.00 6.06 16.01
N LYS A 679 33.69 4.95 16.28
CA LYS A 679 34.52 4.22 15.31
C LYS A 679 33.69 3.69 14.13
N TYR A 680 32.50 3.15 14.41
CA TYR A 680 31.67 2.45 13.42
C TYR A 680 30.57 3.33 12.79
N ASN A 681 30.56 4.64 13.06
CA ASN A 681 29.51 5.59 12.65
C ASN A 681 28.10 5.17 13.14
N PHE A 682 28.02 4.64 14.35
CA PHE A 682 26.79 4.12 14.92
C PHE A 682 26.55 4.67 16.32
N ASN A 683 25.37 5.27 16.52
CA ASN A 683 24.91 5.79 17.80
C ASN A 683 23.37 5.78 17.82
N MET A 684 22.77 5.22 18.87
CA MET A 684 21.32 5.14 19.03
C MET A 684 20.62 6.50 19.03
N SER A 685 21.30 7.56 19.49
CA SER A 685 20.76 8.93 19.53
C SER A 685 20.99 9.72 18.24
N ALA A 686 21.74 9.16 17.29
CA ALA A 686 22.06 9.77 16.00
C ALA A 686 22.04 8.70 14.88
N GLY A 687 21.02 7.83 14.92
CA GLY A 687 20.82 6.78 13.92
C GLY A 687 20.50 7.38 12.55
N CYS A 688 20.72 6.60 11.49
CA CYS A 688 20.42 7.06 10.13
C CYS A 688 18.99 7.61 10.02
N GLY A 689 18.82 8.80 9.41
CA GLY A 689 17.53 9.48 9.32
C GLY A 689 17.08 10.24 10.58
N MET A 690 17.89 10.27 11.65
CA MET A 690 17.69 11.11 12.84
C MET A 690 18.56 12.38 12.80
N PRO A 691 18.22 13.43 13.58
CA PRO A 691 19.10 14.59 13.77
C PRO A 691 20.50 14.18 14.24
N GLY A 692 21.53 14.79 13.65
CA GLY A 692 22.93 14.49 13.98
C GLY A 692 23.54 13.31 13.22
N ALA A 693 22.77 12.58 12.41
CA ALA A 693 23.30 11.58 11.51
C ALA A 693 23.98 12.23 10.29
N THR A 694 25.04 11.58 9.82
CA THR A 694 25.79 11.90 8.61
C THR A 694 25.66 10.76 7.61
N VAL A 695 25.90 11.06 6.33
CA VAL A 695 25.91 10.08 5.24
C VAL A 695 27.24 10.18 4.53
N CYS A 696 27.81 9.04 4.17
CA CYS A 696 29.01 8.97 3.33
C CYS A 696 28.73 9.51 1.92
N GLU A 697 29.77 9.92 1.22
CA GLU A 697 29.66 10.50 -0.13
C GLU A 697 29.18 9.47 -1.16
N ASP A 698 29.73 8.25 -1.09
CA ASP A 698 29.39 7.15 -1.99
C ASP A 698 28.95 5.89 -1.21
N PRO A 699 27.63 5.62 -1.12
CA PRO A 699 27.13 4.41 -0.49
C PRO A 699 27.56 3.11 -1.20
N SER A 700 27.95 3.15 -2.47
CA SER A 700 28.35 1.96 -3.22
C SER A 700 29.69 1.38 -2.76
N THR A 701 30.51 2.19 -2.08
CA THR A 701 31.82 1.77 -1.56
C THR A 701 31.78 1.31 -0.09
N HIS A 702 30.60 1.15 0.50
CA HIS A 702 30.43 0.72 1.89
C HIS A 702 29.63 -0.59 1.97
N LEU A 703 30.00 -1.49 2.88
CA LEU A 703 29.24 -2.71 3.17
C LEU A 703 27.96 -2.40 3.95
N PHE A 704 28.07 -1.60 5.01
CA PHE A 704 26.96 -1.28 5.90
C PHE A 704 26.37 0.10 5.60
N TRP A 705 25.03 0.15 5.49
CA TRP A 705 24.27 1.38 5.44
C TRP A 705 24.17 2.02 6.82
N ASP A 706 23.45 1.40 7.76
CA ASP A 706 23.17 1.90 9.11
C ASP A 706 23.35 0.83 10.21
N GLY A 707 23.89 -0.31 9.82
CA GLY A 707 23.85 -1.58 10.56
C GLY A 707 23.25 -2.70 9.71
N HIS A 708 22.32 -2.35 8.81
CA HIS A 708 21.94 -3.15 7.65
C HIS A 708 22.93 -2.93 6.50
N MET A 709 22.81 -3.68 5.42
CA MET A 709 23.73 -3.58 4.29
C MET A 709 23.28 -2.54 3.27
N THR A 710 24.26 -2.05 2.51
CA THR A 710 23.99 -1.17 1.38
C THR A 710 23.38 -1.95 0.22
N GLU A 711 22.71 -1.23 -0.70
CA GLU A 711 22.24 -1.82 -1.95
C GLU A 711 23.36 -2.55 -2.72
N ALA A 712 24.58 -1.99 -2.73
CA ALA A 712 25.73 -2.58 -3.41
C ALA A 712 26.11 -3.93 -2.79
N ALA A 713 26.16 -4.03 -1.46
CA ALA A 713 26.41 -5.29 -0.77
C ALA A 713 25.28 -6.31 -1.02
N TYR A 714 24.02 -5.89 -0.95
CA TYR A 714 22.90 -6.77 -1.26
C TYR A 714 22.93 -7.31 -2.69
N HIS A 715 23.36 -6.51 -3.67
CA HIS A 715 23.55 -6.98 -5.05
C HIS A 715 24.54 -8.15 -5.12
N PHE A 716 25.73 -8.01 -4.51
CA PHE A 716 26.75 -9.06 -4.51
C PHE A 716 26.27 -10.36 -3.84
N ILE A 717 25.51 -10.23 -2.75
CA ILE A 717 24.98 -11.39 -2.02
C ILE A 717 23.87 -12.07 -2.85
N ALA A 718 22.97 -11.28 -3.44
CA ALA A 718 21.90 -11.79 -4.29
C ALA A 718 22.44 -12.53 -5.51
N ASP A 719 23.51 -12.03 -6.17
CA ASP A 719 24.16 -12.72 -7.29
C ASP A 719 24.65 -14.13 -6.90
N GLY A 720 25.19 -14.28 -5.69
CA GLY A 720 25.59 -15.59 -5.16
C GLY A 720 24.40 -16.54 -4.97
N TRP A 721 23.29 -16.03 -4.44
CA TRP A 721 22.09 -16.83 -4.18
C TRP A 721 21.34 -17.21 -5.45
N LEU A 722 21.36 -16.34 -6.46
CA LEU A 722 20.71 -16.58 -7.74
C LEU A 722 21.30 -17.77 -8.48
N ASN A 723 22.60 -18.05 -8.33
CA ASN A 723 23.18 -19.29 -8.84
C ASN A 723 22.51 -20.50 -8.19
N SER A 724 22.40 -20.54 -6.86
CA SER A 724 21.71 -21.63 -6.15
C SER A 724 20.21 -21.70 -6.42
N ILE A 725 19.56 -20.58 -6.77
CA ILE A 725 18.13 -20.54 -7.13
C ILE A 725 17.90 -21.08 -8.55
N ASN A 726 18.85 -20.83 -9.47
CA ASN A 726 18.76 -21.19 -10.89
C ASN A 726 19.49 -22.49 -11.25
N GLU A 727 20.30 -23.07 -10.36
CA GLU A 727 21.04 -24.32 -10.60
C GLU A 727 20.09 -25.52 -10.57
N SER A 728 19.75 -26.03 -11.75
CA SER A 728 18.94 -27.23 -12.00
C SER A 728 19.48 -28.49 -11.33
#